data_AF-A0A2W2B0I0-F1
#
_entry.id   AF-A0A2W2B0I0-F1
#
_cell.length_a   1.000
_cell.length_b   1.000
_cell.length_c   1.000
_cell.angle_alpha   90.00
_cell.angle_beta   90.00
_cell.angle_gamma   90.00
#
_symmetry.space_group_name_H-M   'P 1'
#
loop_
_entity.id
_entity.type
_entity.pdbx_description
1 polymer ?
#
loop_
_entity_poly.entity_id
_entity_poly.type
_entity_poly.pdbx_seq_one_letter_code
_entity_poly.pdbx_strand_id
1 'polypeptide(L)'
;MTTVDLGGSWSVREALGDTWQWYVDQPVTARNNAGAAAGGAALAPGWLPARVPGAVIGDLVRAGELPSPYVGRNSRAAEWVSTRSWVYRRTFMAPAVDGRAVLCFDGVDPGGTVFVDGGRVGRVGGLYRSARFDVTSLVAGGGSHRLAVVVEPAPVTEPQVGRTDRVRLHAPRMGYGWDFCPRLVHQGIWRGVRLETGTAHVEALSVRPVVAADLESATVVVSGVVTGSATVAVEVRRDGDLVAAGRLEVGPSGAFAGAVVVPDPALWWPNGLGEQPLYEVVVRADDASRRLRTGFRHAVQAPNEGAPADALPYTAVVNGRRVELIGWNWVPADALYGEITEAKVEHLVELARRSGARLLRVWGGGLVETPSFHAACDRAGLFVWQEFSQSSSGMQSAPSEDPAFVEHLRAEAAAVVPERTHHPSLLLWGGGNELEDDAGPLADDRSPALTALRDEVERLDPGRAWLPTSPTGPSFHFRDGGHDVHGPWEHQGLTAHYALYNSGSALAHTEFGVEGMANRRLWTALVPPEDRWPVGRENPVHRHLGDWWNNAALVQECFGGRLDSPDAFRRASQFLQANGLAYAVEADRRRWPRASMVLPWQLAESYPNAWCTAVVDHAGEPKPAYHAVARAFAPDRVTARLSRLAFAGEPIDVEAWLWSSPGRAAGGTVTARLLTVSGEIVAEERWPVADPVGVPRPVGRLTASSQAGLVLAELTWTDAGGALVDRECLPLSTATDLTPLLDLEPAKISFHVEHRGESVEVAHLAGPAVVGLRLSDDRPPESTGWALVDGDPRPLLPGERRRFAVDWRHDTGPRRLLLESWNTEPVVLEDA
;
A
#
# COMPACT_ATOMS: atom_id res chain seq x y z
N MET A 1 -36.03 -5.49 -6.15
CA MET A 1 -35.23 -4.28 -6.26
C MET A 1 -34.34 -4.37 -7.49
N THR A 2 -34.35 -3.33 -8.32
CA THR A 2 -33.54 -3.20 -9.53
C THR A 2 -32.53 -2.07 -9.33
N THR A 3 -31.26 -2.33 -9.64
CA THR A 3 -30.19 -1.33 -9.57
C THR A 3 -29.71 -1.01 -10.98
N VAL A 4 -29.69 0.28 -11.32
CA VAL A 4 -29.10 0.80 -12.56
C VAL A 4 -27.78 1.45 -12.21
N ASP A 5 -26.68 0.90 -12.73
CA ASP A 5 -25.34 1.50 -12.58
C ASP A 5 -25.24 2.79 -13.42
N LEU A 6 -24.89 3.88 -12.75
CA LEU A 6 -24.68 5.21 -13.34
C LEU A 6 -23.19 5.60 -13.28
N GLY A 7 -22.28 4.64 -13.17
CA GLY A 7 -20.85 4.77 -13.50
C GLY A 7 -20.55 4.74 -15.00
N GLY A 8 -19.28 4.76 -15.37
CA GLY A 8 -18.79 4.74 -16.75
C GLY A 8 -18.67 6.14 -17.36
N SER A 9 -19.17 6.31 -18.58
CA SER A 9 -18.99 7.54 -19.38
C SER A 9 -19.89 8.69 -18.94
N TRP A 10 -19.28 9.84 -18.70
CA TRP A 10 -19.91 11.11 -18.38
C TRP A 10 -19.33 12.21 -19.28
N SER A 11 -19.83 13.43 -19.13
CA SER A 11 -19.19 14.63 -19.65
C SER A 11 -18.86 15.58 -18.49
N VAL A 12 -17.76 16.29 -18.60
CA VAL A 12 -17.33 17.28 -17.59
C VAL A 12 -17.06 18.64 -18.24
N ARG A 13 -17.32 19.72 -17.50
CA ARG A 13 -17.07 21.09 -17.94
C ARG A 13 -16.69 21.99 -16.76
N GLU A 14 -15.74 22.89 -16.99
CA GLU A 14 -15.36 23.92 -16.02
C GLU A 14 -16.54 24.90 -15.79
N ALA A 15 -16.73 25.28 -14.54
CA ALA A 15 -17.60 26.39 -14.15
C ALA A 15 -16.83 27.41 -13.29
N LEU A 16 -16.91 28.68 -13.69
CA LEU A 16 -16.39 29.83 -12.95
C LEU A 16 -17.52 30.46 -12.13
N GLY A 17 -17.37 30.53 -10.81
CA GLY A 17 -18.42 31.09 -9.94
C GLY A 17 -19.78 30.41 -10.16
N ASP A 18 -20.83 31.20 -10.40
CA ASP A 18 -22.20 30.70 -10.58
C ASP A 18 -22.55 30.27 -12.01
N THR A 19 -21.58 30.24 -12.93
CA THR A 19 -21.83 29.84 -14.34
C THR A 19 -22.30 28.39 -14.49
N TRP A 20 -22.12 27.54 -13.46
CA TRP A 20 -22.67 26.19 -13.43
C TRP A 20 -24.20 26.16 -13.65
N GLN A 21 -24.91 27.22 -13.27
CA GLN A 21 -26.37 27.34 -13.46
C GLN A 21 -26.78 27.25 -14.93
N TRP A 22 -25.90 27.64 -15.85
CA TRP A 22 -26.15 27.54 -17.29
C TRP A 22 -26.04 26.11 -17.83
N TYR A 23 -25.44 25.20 -17.06
CA TYR A 23 -25.01 23.88 -17.53
C TYR A 23 -25.82 22.72 -16.94
N VAL A 24 -26.55 22.93 -15.84
CA VAL A 24 -27.29 21.87 -15.13
C VAL A 24 -28.55 21.38 -15.85
N ASP A 25 -29.31 22.26 -16.51
CA ASP A 25 -30.62 21.92 -17.10
C ASP A 25 -30.72 22.10 -18.63
N GLN A 26 -29.73 22.71 -19.25
CA GLN A 26 -29.77 22.93 -20.69
C GLN A 26 -29.38 21.64 -21.46
N PRO A 27 -30.10 21.25 -22.53
CA PRO A 27 -29.60 20.22 -23.43
C PRO A 27 -28.24 20.66 -23.97
N VAL A 28 -27.30 19.73 -24.16
CA VAL A 28 -26.08 20.09 -24.90
C VAL A 28 -26.47 20.37 -26.34
N THR A 29 -26.37 21.65 -26.73
CA THR A 29 -26.71 22.13 -28.07
C THR A 29 -25.59 23.00 -28.62
N ALA A 30 -25.53 23.10 -29.95
CA ALA A 30 -24.66 24.02 -30.69
C ALA A 30 -25.08 25.50 -30.59
N ARG A 31 -25.92 25.90 -29.62
CA ARG A 31 -26.45 27.28 -29.48
C ARG A 31 -26.15 27.94 -28.14
N ASN A 32 -25.53 27.22 -27.19
CA ASN A 32 -24.82 27.82 -26.05
C ASN A 32 -23.31 28.05 -26.35
N ASN A 33 -22.96 28.04 -27.64
CA ASN A 33 -21.99 28.89 -28.34
C ASN A 33 -22.27 28.78 -29.85
N ALA A 34 -22.07 29.86 -30.61
CA ALA A 34 -22.52 29.99 -32.00
C ALA A 34 -21.73 29.12 -33.01
N GLY A 35 -22.43 28.23 -33.73
CA GLY A 35 -21.96 27.62 -34.99
C GLY A 35 -22.33 26.15 -35.14
N ALA A 36 -23.10 25.81 -36.19
CA ALA A 36 -23.73 24.51 -36.40
C ALA A 36 -22.80 23.42 -36.96
N ALA A 37 -22.91 22.19 -36.43
CA ALA A 37 -22.87 20.94 -37.19
C ALA A 37 -23.25 19.75 -36.29
N ALA A 38 -24.34 19.07 -36.63
CA ALA A 38 -24.73 17.79 -36.06
C ALA A 38 -24.42 16.68 -37.09
N GLY A 39 -23.67 15.66 -36.69
CA GLY A 39 -23.40 14.48 -37.52
C GLY A 39 -22.06 13.82 -37.20
N GLY A 40 -22.07 12.87 -36.26
CA GLY A 40 -20.89 12.16 -35.72
C GLY A 40 -20.72 12.53 -34.25
N ALA A 41 -20.71 11.55 -33.35
CA ALA A 41 -20.69 11.76 -31.89
C ALA A 41 -19.32 12.29 -31.39
N ALA A 42 -18.93 13.48 -31.86
CA ALA A 42 -17.92 14.31 -31.23
C ALA A 42 -18.60 15.09 -30.10
N LEU A 43 -17.96 15.15 -28.94
CA LEU A 43 -18.44 15.93 -27.81
C LEU A 43 -18.60 17.39 -28.20
N ALA A 44 -19.64 18.05 -27.67
CA ALA A 44 -19.89 19.46 -27.96
C ALA A 44 -18.71 20.34 -27.47
N PRO A 45 -18.37 21.43 -28.18
CA PRO A 45 -17.28 22.32 -27.79
C PRO A 45 -17.36 22.79 -26.32
N GLY A 46 -16.30 22.51 -25.55
CA GLY A 46 -16.18 22.85 -24.13
C GLY A 46 -16.87 21.90 -23.15
N TRP A 47 -17.40 20.75 -23.60
CA TRP A 47 -17.68 19.60 -22.73
C TRP A 47 -16.69 18.50 -23.07
N LEU A 48 -16.02 17.97 -22.06
CA LEU A 48 -14.95 16.99 -22.20
C LEU A 48 -15.46 15.61 -21.80
N PRO A 49 -14.91 14.52 -22.38
CA PRO A 49 -15.28 13.18 -21.94
C PRO A 49 -14.81 12.99 -20.51
N ALA A 50 -15.65 12.36 -19.70
CA ALA A 50 -15.35 12.10 -18.31
C ALA A 50 -15.64 10.66 -17.92
N ARG A 51 -15.00 10.19 -16.84
CA ARG A 51 -15.28 8.87 -16.24
C ARG A 51 -15.73 9.02 -14.79
N VAL A 52 -16.62 8.13 -14.37
CA VAL A 52 -17.07 8.00 -12.99
C VAL A 52 -17.08 6.51 -12.62
N PRO A 53 -16.38 6.08 -11.56
CA PRO A 53 -15.42 6.85 -10.77
C PRO A 53 -14.30 7.50 -11.61
N GLY A 54 -13.81 8.66 -11.17
CA GLY A 54 -12.74 9.37 -11.87
C GLY A 54 -12.31 10.65 -11.17
N ALA A 55 -11.28 11.29 -11.73
CA ALA A 55 -10.79 12.59 -11.30
C ALA A 55 -10.79 13.59 -12.46
N VAL A 56 -11.11 14.85 -12.19
CA VAL A 56 -11.12 15.93 -13.19
C VAL A 56 -9.77 16.05 -13.90
N ILE A 57 -8.66 15.98 -13.17
CA ILE A 57 -7.31 16.01 -13.78
C ILE A 57 -7.14 14.85 -14.78
N GLY A 58 -7.59 13.64 -14.41
CA GLY A 58 -7.58 12.49 -15.30
C GLY A 58 -8.44 12.69 -16.55
N ASP A 59 -9.62 13.31 -16.40
CA ASP A 59 -10.51 13.66 -17.51
C ASP A 59 -9.86 14.69 -18.47
N LEU A 60 -9.21 15.73 -17.94
CA LEU A 60 -8.51 16.75 -18.72
C LEU A 60 -7.31 16.17 -19.49
N VAL A 61 -6.56 15.26 -18.88
CA VAL A 61 -5.45 14.55 -19.54
C VAL A 61 -5.98 13.71 -20.71
N ARG A 62 -7.07 12.95 -20.50
CA ARG A 62 -7.70 12.16 -21.57
C ARG A 62 -8.23 13.01 -22.71
N ALA A 63 -8.69 14.22 -22.41
CA ALA A 63 -9.16 15.17 -23.40
C ALA A 63 -8.03 15.91 -24.14
N GLY A 64 -6.78 15.79 -23.68
CA GLY A 64 -5.63 16.50 -24.25
C GLY A 64 -5.50 17.96 -23.79
N GLU A 65 -6.28 18.39 -22.78
CA GLU A 65 -6.24 19.75 -22.21
C GLU A 65 -5.10 19.92 -21.21
N LEU A 66 -4.65 18.82 -20.60
CA LEU A 66 -3.46 18.78 -19.75
C LEU A 66 -2.48 17.72 -20.27
N PRO A 67 -1.16 17.97 -20.23
CA PRO A 67 -0.19 16.89 -20.34
C PRO A 67 -0.31 15.96 -19.13
N SER A 68 0.21 14.74 -19.22
CA SER A 68 0.28 13.83 -18.06
C SER A 68 0.98 14.53 -16.89
N PRO A 69 0.35 14.64 -15.70
CA PRO A 69 0.92 15.36 -14.56
C PRO A 69 2.15 14.66 -13.99
N TYR A 70 2.35 13.39 -14.32
CA TYR A 70 3.42 12.54 -13.81
C TYR A 70 4.77 12.72 -14.52
N VAL A 71 4.80 13.39 -15.68
CA VAL A 71 6.04 13.53 -16.48
C VAL A 71 6.76 14.83 -16.14
N GLY A 72 8.06 14.76 -15.90
CA GLY A 72 8.92 15.92 -15.65
C GLY A 72 8.42 16.80 -14.50
N ARG A 73 7.90 17.97 -14.84
CA ARG A 73 7.31 18.94 -13.88
C ARG A 73 5.86 19.31 -14.22
N ASN A 74 5.18 18.45 -14.98
CA ASN A 74 3.88 18.74 -15.56
C ASN A 74 2.75 18.84 -14.53
N SER A 75 2.92 18.32 -13.32
CA SER A 75 1.95 18.49 -12.23
C SER A 75 1.58 19.96 -11.99
N ARG A 76 2.53 20.89 -12.20
CA ARG A 76 2.31 22.34 -12.11
C ARG A 76 1.26 22.87 -13.08
N ALA A 77 1.10 22.24 -14.24
CA ALA A 77 0.09 22.62 -15.22
C ALA A 77 -1.34 22.31 -14.73
N ALA A 78 -1.49 21.40 -13.76
CA ALA A 78 -2.78 21.00 -13.19
C ALA A 78 -3.21 21.83 -11.96
N GLU A 79 -2.35 22.70 -11.41
CA GLU A 79 -2.61 23.40 -10.13
C GLU A 79 -3.87 24.28 -10.15
N TRP A 80 -4.26 24.82 -11.31
CA TRP A 80 -5.46 25.65 -11.42
C TRP A 80 -6.75 24.85 -11.26
N VAL A 81 -6.75 23.55 -11.56
CA VAL A 81 -7.95 22.70 -11.64
C VAL A 81 -8.72 22.69 -10.32
N SER A 82 -7.99 22.53 -9.22
CA SER A 82 -8.58 22.42 -7.88
C SER A 82 -9.22 23.72 -7.39
N THR A 83 -8.98 24.84 -8.07
CA THR A 83 -9.55 26.15 -7.72
C THR A 83 -10.89 26.43 -8.41
N ARG A 84 -11.36 25.49 -9.25
CA ARG A 84 -12.57 25.63 -10.07
C ARG A 84 -13.67 24.69 -9.63
N SER A 85 -14.90 25.06 -9.95
CA SER A 85 -16.04 24.15 -9.88
C SER A 85 -16.14 23.36 -11.18
N TRP A 86 -16.67 22.15 -11.12
CA TRP A 86 -16.82 21.29 -12.31
C TRP A 86 -18.21 20.69 -12.39
N VAL A 87 -18.81 20.77 -13.57
CA VAL A 87 -20.13 20.18 -13.82
C VAL A 87 -19.94 18.86 -14.52
N TYR A 88 -20.21 17.76 -13.82
CA TYR A 88 -20.37 16.44 -14.40
C TYR A 88 -21.80 16.27 -14.89
N ARG A 89 -22.00 15.67 -16.06
CA ARG A 89 -23.33 15.37 -16.58
C ARG A 89 -23.39 14.05 -17.34
N ARG A 90 -24.53 13.38 -17.25
CA ARG A 90 -24.90 12.26 -18.13
C ARG A 90 -26.40 12.21 -18.36
N THR A 91 -26.79 11.42 -19.36
CA THR A 91 -28.18 10.96 -19.50
C THR A 91 -28.27 9.53 -18.96
N PHE A 92 -29.41 9.17 -18.38
CA PHE A 92 -29.68 7.80 -17.96
C PHE A 92 -31.13 7.43 -18.24
N MET A 93 -31.38 6.13 -18.40
CA MET A 93 -32.73 5.58 -18.56
C MET A 93 -33.22 5.09 -17.21
N ALA A 94 -34.30 5.67 -16.71
CA ALA A 94 -35.01 5.16 -15.53
C ALA A 94 -36.10 4.17 -15.96
N PRO A 95 -36.22 3.02 -15.29
CA PRO A 95 -37.40 2.17 -15.45
C PRO A 95 -38.64 2.91 -14.91
N ALA A 96 -39.83 2.57 -15.41
CA ALA A 96 -41.07 2.97 -14.74
C ALA A 96 -41.10 2.30 -13.35
N VAL A 97 -41.48 3.05 -12.31
CA VAL A 97 -41.42 2.60 -10.92
C VAL A 97 -42.80 2.58 -10.28
N ASP A 98 -43.21 1.41 -9.79
CA ASP A 98 -44.42 1.24 -8.95
C ASP A 98 -44.10 1.45 -7.45
N GLY A 99 -42.81 1.57 -7.10
CA GLY A 99 -42.31 1.77 -5.75
C GLY A 99 -41.44 3.02 -5.63
N ARG A 100 -40.39 2.96 -4.81
CA ARG A 100 -39.48 4.08 -4.56
C ARG A 100 -38.25 4.01 -5.48
N ALA A 101 -37.80 5.17 -5.96
CA ALA A 101 -36.55 5.34 -6.69
C ALA A 101 -35.58 6.20 -5.88
N VAL A 102 -34.39 5.67 -5.60
CA VAL A 102 -33.36 6.32 -4.78
C VAL A 102 -32.08 6.45 -5.59
N LEU A 103 -31.61 7.68 -5.77
CA LEU A 103 -30.32 7.97 -6.37
C LEU A 103 -29.23 7.92 -5.28
N CYS A 104 -28.22 7.08 -5.47
CA CYS A 104 -27.15 6.83 -4.50
C CYS A 104 -25.80 7.29 -5.04
N PHE A 105 -25.06 8.03 -4.21
CA PHE A 105 -23.67 8.41 -4.43
C PHE A 105 -22.83 7.83 -3.31
N ASP A 106 -21.77 7.10 -3.65
CA ASP A 106 -20.87 6.51 -2.66
C ASP A 106 -19.73 7.46 -2.23
N GLY A 107 -19.51 8.55 -2.98
CA GLY A 107 -18.50 9.55 -2.66
C GLY A 107 -18.26 10.59 -3.77
N VAL A 108 -18.15 11.85 -3.38
CA VAL A 108 -17.76 12.99 -4.25
C VAL A 108 -16.76 13.83 -3.48
N ASP A 109 -15.60 14.10 -4.05
CA ASP A 109 -14.54 14.87 -3.39
C ASP A 109 -14.32 16.22 -4.09
N PRO A 110 -14.37 17.35 -3.35
CA PRO A 110 -14.63 17.50 -1.91
C PRO A 110 -16.11 17.42 -1.51
N GLY A 111 -16.99 17.38 -2.50
CA GLY A 111 -18.44 17.40 -2.35
C GLY A 111 -19.09 18.00 -3.59
N GLY A 112 -20.41 17.95 -3.65
CA GLY A 112 -21.12 18.52 -4.79
C GLY A 112 -22.62 18.55 -4.66
N THR A 113 -23.25 19.40 -5.47
CA THR A 113 -24.72 19.53 -5.54
C THR A 113 -25.27 18.73 -6.72
N VAL A 114 -26.29 17.93 -6.46
CA VAL A 114 -26.90 16.99 -7.42
C VAL A 114 -28.19 17.57 -7.98
N PHE A 115 -28.37 17.42 -9.30
CA PHE A 115 -29.54 17.86 -10.05
C PHE A 115 -30.06 16.74 -10.95
N VAL A 116 -31.38 16.58 -11.03
CA VAL A 116 -32.06 15.70 -11.98
C VAL A 116 -33.05 16.53 -12.77
N ASP A 117 -32.91 16.52 -14.10
CA ASP A 117 -33.70 17.34 -15.03
C ASP A 117 -33.79 18.81 -14.59
N GLY A 118 -32.65 19.36 -14.17
CA GLY A 118 -32.52 20.74 -13.69
C GLY A 118 -33.01 21.01 -12.27
N GLY A 119 -33.83 20.13 -11.71
CA GLY A 119 -34.29 20.20 -10.33
C GLY A 119 -33.17 19.82 -9.37
N ARG A 120 -32.88 20.69 -8.38
CA ARG A 120 -31.93 20.37 -7.31
C ARG A 120 -32.50 19.24 -6.45
N VAL A 121 -31.73 18.15 -6.32
CA VAL A 121 -32.10 16.97 -5.55
C VAL A 121 -31.45 16.98 -4.16
N GLY A 122 -30.19 17.42 -4.07
CA GLY A 122 -29.50 17.47 -2.78
C GLY A 122 -28.02 17.78 -2.90
N ARG A 123 -27.27 17.58 -1.80
CA ARG A 123 -25.81 17.77 -1.74
C ARG A 123 -25.14 16.52 -1.17
N VAL A 124 -24.08 16.05 -1.81
CA VAL A 124 -23.14 15.07 -1.27
C VAL A 124 -22.03 15.86 -0.57
N GLY A 125 -21.72 15.55 0.67
CA GLY A 125 -20.73 16.32 1.44
C GLY A 125 -19.53 15.49 1.84
N GLY A 126 -18.31 15.97 1.59
CA GLY A 126 -17.09 15.33 2.09
C GLY A 126 -16.71 14.05 1.34
N LEU A 127 -15.50 13.58 1.62
CA LEU A 127 -14.86 12.48 0.92
C LEU A 127 -15.53 11.12 1.17
N TYR A 128 -15.83 10.79 2.43
CA TYR A 128 -16.24 9.43 2.82
C TYR A 128 -17.74 9.26 3.03
N ARG A 129 -18.54 10.33 2.97
CA ARG A 129 -19.99 10.21 3.17
C ARG A 129 -20.70 9.84 1.88
N SER A 130 -21.44 8.74 1.95
CA SER A 130 -22.43 8.40 0.94
C SER A 130 -23.68 9.30 1.08
N ALA A 131 -24.41 9.47 -0.01
CA ALA A 131 -25.66 10.22 -0.03
C ALA A 131 -26.73 9.45 -0.81
N ARG A 132 -27.96 9.52 -0.31
CA ARG A 132 -29.14 8.86 -0.88
C ARG A 132 -30.25 9.88 -1.04
N PHE A 133 -30.81 9.99 -2.23
CA PHE A 133 -31.86 10.95 -2.53
C PHE A 133 -33.09 10.26 -3.12
N ASP A 134 -34.25 10.51 -2.54
CA ASP A 134 -35.51 10.06 -3.12
C ASP A 134 -35.83 10.89 -4.37
N VAL A 135 -35.85 10.23 -5.53
CA VAL A 135 -36.14 10.84 -6.83
C VAL A 135 -37.43 10.27 -7.43
N THR A 136 -38.24 9.57 -6.64
CA THR A 136 -39.43 8.83 -7.10
C THR A 136 -40.36 9.72 -7.93
N SER A 137 -40.70 10.91 -7.44
CA SER A 137 -41.60 11.83 -8.13
C SER A 137 -41.02 12.36 -9.45
N LEU A 138 -39.70 12.40 -9.59
CA LEU A 138 -39.02 12.89 -10.79
C LEU A 138 -38.97 11.82 -11.89
N VAL A 139 -38.87 10.54 -11.51
CA VAL A 139 -38.66 9.41 -12.45
C VAL A 139 -39.84 8.44 -12.52
N ALA A 140 -40.97 8.73 -11.90
CA ALA A 140 -42.12 7.83 -11.79
C ALA A 140 -42.60 7.24 -13.13
N GLY A 141 -42.66 8.07 -14.18
CA GLY A 141 -43.06 7.66 -15.52
C GLY A 141 -42.02 6.82 -16.27
N GLY A 142 -40.82 6.63 -15.71
CA GLY A 142 -39.65 6.12 -16.40
C GLY A 142 -39.20 7.02 -17.55
N GLY A 143 -38.26 6.51 -18.35
CA GLY A 143 -37.77 7.19 -19.54
C GLY A 143 -36.38 7.80 -19.37
N SER A 144 -36.06 8.78 -20.22
CA SER A 144 -34.73 9.38 -20.30
C SER A 144 -34.64 10.62 -19.41
N HIS A 145 -33.68 10.64 -18.50
CA HIS A 145 -33.45 11.72 -17.54
C HIS A 145 -32.01 12.24 -17.61
N ARG A 146 -31.81 13.51 -17.27
CA ARG A 146 -30.49 14.15 -17.17
C ARG A 146 -30.05 14.21 -15.71
N LEU A 147 -28.85 13.70 -15.44
CA LEU A 147 -28.20 13.81 -14.14
C LEU A 147 -27.03 14.80 -14.27
N ALA A 148 -26.96 15.78 -13.39
CA ALA A 148 -25.84 16.69 -13.26
C ALA A 148 -25.33 16.75 -11.81
N VAL A 149 -24.01 16.87 -11.64
CA VAL A 149 -23.35 17.07 -10.35
C VAL A 149 -22.41 18.24 -10.49
N VAL A 150 -22.61 19.28 -9.68
CA VAL A 150 -21.69 20.41 -9.57
C VAL A 150 -20.71 20.09 -8.45
N VAL A 151 -19.51 19.65 -8.81
CA VAL A 151 -18.40 19.39 -7.89
C VAL A 151 -17.79 20.73 -7.47
N GLU A 152 -17.63 20.91 -6.17
CA GLU A 152 -17.14 22.15 -5.56
C GLU A 152 -15.61 22.29 -5.71
N PRO A 153 -15.06 23.51 -5.71
CA PRO A 153 -13.60 23.73 -5.64
C PRO A 153 -13.00 23.02 -4.43
N ALA A 154 -11.78 22.49 -4.57
CA ALA A 154 -11.08 21.88 -3.46
C ALA A 154 -10.87 22.90 -2.33
N PRO A 155 -11.13 22.52 -1.06
CA PRO A 155 -10.97 23.42 0.06
C PRO A 155 -9.51 23.86 0.20
N VAL A 156 -9.30 25.11 0.59
CA VAL A 156 -7.98 25.61 1.00
C VAL A 156 -7.67 25.05 2.38
N THR A 157 -6.53 24.37 2.52
CA THR A 157 -6.04 23.81 3.77
C THR A 157 -4.52 23.86 3.82
N GLU A 158 -3.95 23.66 5.00
CA GLU A 158 -2.51 23.51 5.18
C GLU A 158 -1.99 22.28 4.41
N PRO A 159 -0.81 22.38 3.77
CA PRO A 159 -0.14 21.22 3.19
C PRO A 159 0.25 20.22 4.29
N GLN A 160 0.62 19.01 3.89
CA GLN A 160 0.91 17.94 4.83
C GLN A 160 2.16 18.33 5.67
N VAL A 161 3.19 18.93 5.05
CA VAL A 161 4.30 19.63 5.76
C VAL A 161 3.86 21.03 6.16
N GLY A 162 3.41 21.23 7.40
CA GLY A 162 2.82 22.51 7.81
C GLY A 162 2.37 22.56 9.26
N ARG A 163 1.19 23.14 9.49
CA ARG A 163 0.56 23.28 10.82
C ARG A 163 -0.69 22.42 10.93
N THR A 164 -0.57 21.29 11.63
CA THR A 164 -1.67 20.32 11.75
C THR A 164 -2.83 20.86 12.58
N ASP A 165 -2.56 21.73 13.57
CA ASP A 165 -3.56 22.41 14.41
C ASP A 165 -4.55 23.31 13.63
N ARG A 166 -4.18 23.71 12.40
CA ARG A 166 -4.98 24.57 11.51
C ARG A 166 -5.80 23.81 10.47
N VAL A 167 -5.62 22.48 10.37
CA VAL A 167 -6.41 21.65 9.46
C VAL A 167 -7.87 21.60 9.93
N ARG A 168 -8.81 21.68 8.98
CA ARG A 168 -10.27 21.59 9.23
C ARG A 168 -10.97 20.58 8.32
N LEU A 169 -10.19 19.79 7.59
CA LEU A 169 -10.66 18.82 6.59
C LEU A 169 -10.21 17.41 6.98
N HIS A 170 -11.09 16.43 6.83
CA HIS A 170 -10.73 15.01 6.86
C HIS A 170 -10.59 14.47 5.44
N ALA A 171 -9.37 14.49 4.90
CA ALA A 171 -9.05 14.02 3.55
C ALA A 171 -7.54 13.73 3.40
N PRO A 172 -7.11 12.98 2.37
CA PRO A 172 -5.69 12.79 2.06
C PRO A 172 -5.00 14.13 1.81
N ARG A 173 -4.14 14.55 2.74
CA ARG A 173 -3.41 15.82 2.62
C ARG A 173 -2.16 15.70 1.74
N MET A 174 -1.74 14.49 1.40
CA MET A 174 -0.58 14.27 0.52
C MET A 174 -0.70 15.00 -0.83
N GLY A 175 -1.92 15.08 -1.40
CA GLY A 175 -2.18 15.81 -2.65
C GLY A 175 -2.07 17.33 -2.52
N TYR A 176 -2.05 17.88 -1.30
CA TYR A 176 -1.78 19.30 -1.06
C TYR A 176 -0.28 19.61 -0.99
N GLY A 177 0.57 18.58 -1.01
CA GLY A 177 2.03 18.65 -1.00
C GLY A 177 2.62 17.82 0.15
N TRP A 178 3.54 16.91 -0.20
CA TRP A 178 4.26 16.02 0.71
C TRP A 178 5.65 15.66 0.18
N ASP A 179 6.41 14.84 0.90
CA ASP A 179 7.80 14.46 0.59
C ASP A 179 7.95 13.58 -0.68
N PHE A 180 6.93 12.79 -1.03
CA PHE A 180 6.86 11.97 -2.25
C PHE A 180 5.69 12.35 -3.19
N CYS A 181 4.92 13.40 -2.88
CA CYS A 181 3.81 13.85 -3.73
C CYS A 181 3.85 15.37 -3.90
N PRO A 182 4.01 15.90 -5.13
CA PRO A 182 3.84 17.32 -5.35
C PRO A 182 2.38 17.72 -5.13
N ARG A 183 2.10 19.03 -5.19
CA ARG A 183 0.71 19.51 -5.16
C ARG A 183 -0.05 18.97 -6.38
N LEU A 184 -0.91 17.99 -6.15
CA LEU A 184 -1.78 17.35 -7.12
C LEU A 184 -3.09 16.99 -6.41
N VAL A 185 -3.96 17.99 -6.25
CA VAL A 185 -5.19 17.86 -5.45
C VAL A 185 -6.26 17.16 -6.26
N HIS A 186 -6.77 16.04 -5.74
CA HIS A 186 -7.88 15.31 -6.32
C HIS A 186 -9.17 16.16 -6.30
N GLN A 187 -10.03 15.96 -7.31
CA GLN A 187 -11.37 16.52 -7.40
C GLN A 187 -12.19 15.66 -8.36
N GLY A 188 -13.43 15.28 -7.98
CA GLY A 188 -14.30 14.51 -8.86
C GLY A 188 -15.32 13.61 -8.16
N ILE A 189 -16.10 12.87 -8.95
CA ILE A 189 -16.98 11.80 -8.47
C ILE A 189 -16.14 10.52 -8.39
N TRP A 190 -15.58 10.26 -7.21
CA TRP A 190 -14.52 9.26 -7.02
C TRP A 190 -15.01 7.86 -6.65
N ARG A 191 -16.32 7.69 -6.40
CA ARG A 191 -16.95 6.39 -6.14
C ARG A 191 -18.24 6.22 -6.94
N GLY A 192 -18.85 5.04 -6.82
CA GLY A 192 -20.01 4.63 -7.59
C GLY A 192 -21.22 5.56 -7.47
N VAL A 193 -22.00 5.61 -8.56
CA VAL A 193 -23.30 6.28 -8.63
C VAL A 193 -24.30 5.28 -9.18
N ARG A 194 -25.47 5.14 -8.55
CA ARG A 194 -26.49 4.18 -8.99
C ARG A 194 -27.90 4.66 -8.69
N LEU A 195 -28.87 4.20 -9.48
CA LEU A 195 -30.29 4.34 -9.19
C LEU A 195 -30.83 3.01 -8.66
N GLU A 196 -31.35 3.02 -7.45
CA GLU A 196 -31.98 1.88 -6.80
C GLU A 196 -33.50 2.03 -6.87
N THR A 197 -34.21 1.03 -7.41
CA THR A 197 -35.68 1.05 -7.54
C THR A 197 -36.30 -0.20 -6.92
N GLY A 198 -37.40 -0.05 -6.19
CA GLY A 198 -38.04 -1.18 -5.50
C GLY A 198 -39.00 -0.76 -4.41
N THR A 199 -39.64 -1.75 -3.81
CA THR A 199 -40.60 -1.55 -2.71
C THR A 199 -39.91 -1.45 -1.35
N ALA A 200 -38.79 -2.15 -1.16
CA ALA A 200 -37.95 -2.05 0.02
C ALA A 200 -36.54 -1.54 -0.31
N HIS A 201 -35.87 -0.91 0.66
CA HIS A 201 -34.50 -0.41 0.53
C HIS A 201 -33.72 -0.61 1.82
N VAL A 202 -32.55 -1.23 1.73
CA VAL A 202 -31.58 -1.28 2.83
C VAL A 202 -30.69 -0.04 2.73
N GLU A 203 -30.95 0.92 3.61
CA GLU A 203 -30.35 2.27 3.59
C GLU A 203 -29.02 2.32 4.35
N ALA A 204 -28.91 1.58 5.45
CA ALA A 204 -27.70 1.41 6.23
C ALA A 204 -27.58 -0.05 6.67
N LEU A 205 -26.35 -0.56 6.70
CA LEU A 205 -26.05 -1.92 7.12
C LEU A 205 -24.67 -1.97 7.77
N SER A 206 -24.61 -2.55 8.97
CA SER A 206 -23.38 -2.95 9.65
C SER A 206 -23.45 -4.45 9.91
N VAL A 207 -22.37 -5.15 9.62
CA VAL A 207 -22.20 -6.58 9.88
C VAL A 207 -20.89 -6.76 10.61
N ARG A 208 -20.91 -7.36 11.80
CA ARG A 208 -19.72 -7.57 12.61
C ARG A 208 -19.62 -9.03 13.05
N PRO A 209 -18.63 -9.80 12.57
CA PRO A 209 -18.36 -11.13 13.08
C PRO A 209 -17.66 -11.03 14.45
N VAL A 210 -18.06 -11.87 15.40
CA VAL A 210 -17.42 -12.02 16.71
C VAL A 210 -17.21 -13.51 16.96
N VAL A 211 -15.96 -13.93 17.18
CA VAL A 211 -15.63 -15.33 17.50
C VAL A 211 -15.47 -15.46 19.01
N ALA A 212 -16.05 -16.51 19.59
CA ALA A 212 -15.89 -16.83 21.01
C ALA A 212 -14.42 -17.17 21.33
N ALA A 213 -13.98 -16.92 22.56
CA ALA A 213 -12.59 -17.14 22.97
C ALA A 213 -12.17 -18.63 22.93
N ASP A 214 -13.13 -19.55 23.07
CA ASP A 214 -12.95 -21.00 22.91
C ASP A 214 -12.86 -21.45 21.44
N LEU A 215 -13.15 -20.53 20.50
CA LEU A 215 -13.17 -20.73 19.05
C LEU A 215 -14.26 -21.68 18.54
N GLU A 216 -15.17 -22.15 19.40
CA GLU A 216 -16.18 -23.17 19.05
C GLU A 216 -17.42 -22.57 18.38
N SER A 217 -17.59 -21.25 18.45
CA SER A 217 -18.71 -20.54 17.84
C SER A 217 -18.34 -19.12 17.41
N ALA A 218 -19.07 -18.63 16.40
CA ALA A 218 -19.08 -17.23 16.03
C ALA A 218 -20.49 -16.65 16.04
N THR A 219 -20.58 -15.35 16.22
CA THR A 219 -21.83 -14.58 16.14
C THR A 219 -21.68 -13.51 15.08
N VAL A 220 -22.58 -13.48 14.12
CA VAL A 220 -22.70 -12.40 13.14
C VAL A 220 -23.70 -11.39 13.69
N VAL A 221 -23.22 -10.28 14.23
CA VAL A 221 -24.03 -9.16 14.71
C VAL A 221 -24.40 -8.29 13.52
N VAL A 222 -25.69 -8.02 13.33
CA VAL A 222 -26.20 -7.23 12.20
C VAL A 222 -27.06 -6.09 12.73
N SER A 223 -26.85 -4.89 12.23
CA SER A 223 -27.74 -3.75 12.47
C SER A 223 -27.86 -2.88 11.23
N GLY A 224 -28.94 -2.11 11.13
CA GLY A 224 -29.14 -1.26 9.97
C GLY A 224 -30.47 -0.52 9.98
N VAL A 225 -30.75 0.10 8.84
CA VAL A 225 -32.01 0.81 8.57
C VAL A 225 -32.56 0.30 7.24
N VAL A 226 -33.84 -0.07 7.26
CA VAL A 226 -34.57 -0.53 6.09
C VAL A 226 -35.90 0.22 5.98
N THR A 227 -36.30 0.53 4.74
CA THR A 227 -37.64 1.04 4.44
C THR A 227 -38.41 0.01 3.62
N GLY A 228 -39.74 0.00 3.76
CA GLY A 228 -40.64 -0.83 2.96
C GLY A 228 -40.75 -2.31 3.37
N SER A 229 -40.13 -2.73 4.49
CA SER A 229 -40.25 -4.08 5.04
C SER A 229 -40.45 -4.05 6.56
N ALA A 230 -41.23 -5.02 7.08
CA ALA A 230 -41.42 -5.25 8.51
C ALA A 230 -40.40 -6.22 9.11
N THR A 231 -39.70 -7.01 8.28
CA THR A 231 -38.73 -8.01 8.76
C THR A 231 -37.49 -8.06 7.87
N VAL A 232 -36.38 -8.47 8.46
CA VAL A 232 -35.11 -8.71 7.75
C VAL A 232 -34.68 -10.15 7.98
N ALA A 233 -34.43 -10.89 6.90
CA ALA A 233 -33.81 -12.20 6.97
C ALA A 233 -32.29 -12.05 6.82
N VAL A 234 -31.53 -12.72 7.69
CA VAL A 234 -30.08 -12.79 7.66
C VAL A 234 -29.68 -14.23 7.40
N GLU A 235 -28.94 -14.47 6.33
CA GLU A 235 -28.37 -15.77 5.99
C GLU A 235 -26.85 -15.67 5.98
N VAL A 236 -26.17 -16.63 6.60
CA VAL A 236 -24.72 -16.79 6.52
C VAL A 236 -24.44 -18.02 5.67
N ARG A 237 -23.64 -17.86 4.63
CA ARG A 237 -23.35 -18.92 3.66
C ARG A 237 -21.86 -19.13 3.48
N ARG A 238 -21.43 -20.36 3.24
CA ARG A 238 -20.06 -20.72 2.88
C ARG A 238 -20.10 -21.55 1.61
N ASP A 239 -19.34 -21.17 0.59
CA ASP A 239 -19.28 -21.90 -0.68
C ASP A 239 -20.67 -22.15 -1.33
N GLY A 240 -21.63 -21.26 -1.03
CA GLY A 240 -23.02 -21.34 -1.49
C GLY A 240 -24.00 -21.99 -0.49
N ASP A 241 -23.49 -22.80 0.44
CA ASP A 241 -24.28 -23.55 1.43
C ASP A 241 -24.69 -22.67 2.61
N LEU A 242 -25.95 -22.81 3.06
CA LEU A 242 -26.48 -22.11 4.22
C LEU A 242 -25.94 -22.74 5.51
N VAL A 243 -25.14 -21.98 6.26
CA VAL A 243 -24.55 -22.44 7.54
C VAL A 243 -25.31 -21.93 8.76
N ALA A 244 -25.93 -20.76 8.66
CA ALA A 244 -26.77 -20.20 9.71
C ALA A 244 -27.79 -19.22 9.14
N ALA A 245 -28.92 -19.04 9.82
CA ALA A 245 -29.93 -18.06 9.44
C ALA A 245 -30.67 -17.51 10.66
N GLY A 246 -31.20 -16.30 10.51
CA GLY A 246 -32.08 -15.68 11.49
C GLY A 246 -33.05 -14.70 10.83
N ARG A 247 -34.09 -14.32 11.55
CA ARG A 247 -35.02 -13.26 11.16
C ARG A 247 -35.07 -12.21 12.27
N LEU A 248 -35.02 -10.95 11.87
CA LEU A 248 -35.03 -9.78 12.74
C LEU A 248 -36.30 -8.97 12.46
N GLU A 249 -36.92 -8.49 13.52
CA GLU A 249 -38.04 -7.55 13.43
C GLU A 249 -37.51 -6.14 13.16
N VAL A 250 -38.25 -5.38 12.34
CA VAL A 250 -37.95 -3.99 12.03
C VAL A 250 -38.78 -3.08 12.93
N GLY A 251 -38.11 -2.19 13.65
CA GLY A 251 -38.75 -1.20 14.51
C GLY A 251 -39.49 -0.11 13.71
N PRO A 252 -40.31 0.72 14.37
CA PRO A 252 -41.11 1.76 13.71
C PRO A 252 -40.31 2.78 12.89
N SER A 253 -39.04 3.00 13.24
CA SER A 253 -38.13 3.89 12.51
C SER A 253 -37.44 3.24 11.31
N GLY A 254 -37.75 1.98 10.99
CA GLY A 254 -37.02 1.18 10.01
C GLY A 254 -35.72 0.56 10.56
N ALA A 255 -35.36 0.84 11.82
CA ALA A 255 -34.15 0.29 12.42
C ALA A 255 -34.33 -1.20 12.79
N PHE A 256 -33.29 -1.99 12.57
CA PHE A 256 -33.22 -3.38 13.01
C PHE A 256 -31.84 -3.67 13.61
N ALA A 257 -31.80 -4.59 14.57
CA ALA A 257 -30.56 -5.08 15.16
C ALA A 257 -30.76 -6.50 15.70
N GLY A 258 -29.75 -7.35 15.58
CA GLY A 258 -29.75 -8.69 16.13
C GLY A 258 -28.51 -9.48 15.76
N ALA A 259 -28.57 -10.79 15.96
CA ALA A 259 -27.41 -11.65 15.79
C ALA A 259 -27.80 -13.04 15.27
N VAL A 260 -26.91 -13.65 14.49
CA VAL A 260 -27.01 -15.03 14.02
C VAL A 260 -25.79 -15.80 14.51
N VAL A 261 -26.01 -16.93 15.18
CA VAL A 261 -24.93 -17.80 15.68
C VAL A 261 -24.52 -18.79 14.59
N VAL A 262 -23.21 -18.90 14.37
CA VAL A 262 -22.56 -19.87 13.49
C VAL A 262 -21.77 -20.85 14.36
N PRO A 263 -22.23 -22.11 14.51
CA PRO A 263 -21.49 -23.12 15.25
C PRO A 263 -20.27 -23.61 14.44
N ASP A 264 -19.19 -23.96 15.13
CA ASP A 264 -17.97 -24.54 14.55
C ASP A 264 -17.48 -23.81 13.27
N PRO A 265 -17.21 -22.49 13.36
CA PRO A 265 -16.82 -21.71 12.19
C PRO A 265 -15.41 -22.10 11.73
N ALA A 266 -15.24 -22.35 10.43
CA ALA A 266 -13.88 -22.40 9.87
C ALA A 266 -13.21 -21.03 10.02
N LEU A 267 -12.06 -21.02 10.71
CA LEU A 267 -11.37 -19.80 11.11
C LEU A 267 -10.50 -19.24 9.97
N TRP A 268 -10.53 -17.93 9.82
CA TRP A 268 -9.65 -17.14 8.97
C TRP A 268 -8.27 -16.98 9.64
N TRP A 269 -7.21 -17.23 8.89
CA TRP A 269 -5.83 -17.07 9.33
C TRP A 269 -5.08 -16.05 8.47
N PRO A 270 -4.12 -15.31 9.05
CA PRO A 270 -3.24 -14.45 8.26
C PRO A 270 -2.28 -15.26 7.38
N ASN A 271 -1.68 -14.57 6.41
CA ASN A 271 -0.81 -15.12 5.38
C ASN A 271 0.30 -16.01 5.96
N GLY A 272 0.44 -17.19 5.38
CA GLY A 272 1.42 -18.20 5.78
C GLY A 272 1.12 -18.95 7.08
N LEU A 273 0.01 -18.67 7.77
CA LEU A 273 -0.36 -19.35 9.03
C LEU A 273 -1.62 -20.24 8.94
N GLY A 274 -2.28 -20.26 7.79
CA GLY A 274 -3.46 -21.09 7.52
C GLY A 274 -4.25 -20.57 6.31
N GLU A 275 -5.43 -21.12 6.11
CA GLU A 275 -6.36 -20.72 5.05
C GLU A 275 -7.15 -19.46 5.42
N GLN A 276 -7.77 -18.83 4.41
CA GLN A 276 -8.64 -17.66 4.56
C GLN A 276 -10.12 -17.99 4.25
N PRO A 277 -10.83 -18.85 5.02
CA PRO A 277 -12.27 -19.06 4.81
C PRO A 277 -13.06 -17.77 4.85
N LEU A 278 -13.87 -17.53 3.82
CA LEU A 278 -14.79 -16.40 3.72
C LEU A 278 -16.23 -16.89 3.57
N TYR A 279 -17.15 -16.17 4.20
CA TYR A 279 -18.58 -16.42 4.24
C TYR A 279 -19.31 -15.25 3.58
N GLU A 280 -20.42 -15.52 2.91
CA GLU A 280 -21.35 -14.51 2.42
C GLU A 280 -22.46 -14.28 3.47
N VAL A 281 -22.60 -13.04 3.94
CA VAL A 281 -23.73 -12.61 4.76
C VAL A 281 -24.74 -11.93 3.84
N VAL A 282 -25.90 -12.55 3.68
CA VAL A 282 -27.00 -12.06 2.86
C VAL A 282 -28.08 -11.49 3.77
N VAL A 283 -28.35 -10.19 3.62
CA VAL A 283 -29.41 -9.49 4.33
C VAL A 283 -30.53 -9.19 3.34
N ARG A 284 -31.72 -9.75 3.58
CA ARG A 284 -32.89 -9.64 2.70
C ARG A 284 -34.04 -8.93 3.42
N ALA A 285 -34.64 -7.98 2.73
CA ALA A 285 -35.86 -7.31 3.15
C ALA A 285 -36.78 -7.19 1.95
N ASP A 286 -37.81 -8.04 1.90
CA ASP A 286 -38.68 -8.21 0.74
C ASP A 286 -37.90 -8.35 -0.58
N ASP A 287 -38.01 -7.37 -1.48
CA ASP A 287 -37.35 -7.36 -2.78
C ASP A 287 -35.94 -6.76 -2.76
N ALA A 288 -35.48 -6.22 -1.63
CA ALA A 288 -34.14 -5.71 -1.42
C ALA A 288 -33.20 -6.78 -0.86
N SER A 289 -31.95 -6.76 -1.34
CA SER A 289 -30.90 -7.57 -0.74
C SER A 289 -29.56 -6.84 -0.71
N ARG A 290 -28.77 -7.11 0.33
CA ARG A 290 -27.37 -6.73 0.45
C ARG A 290 -26.56 -7.97 0.74
N ARG A 291 -25.36 -8.02 0.17
CA ARG A 291 -24.43 -9.13 0.34
C ARG A 291 -23.09 -8.55 0.75
N LEU A 292 -22.54 -9.07 1.83
CA LEU A 292 -21.21 -8.75 2.33
C LEU A 292 -20.43 -10.04 2.49
N ARG A 293 -19.11 -9.98 2.39
CA ARG A 293 -18.23 -11.11 2.71
C ARG A 293 -17.62 -10.90 4.08
N THR A 294 -17.40 -11.96 4.84
CA THR A 294 -16.75 -11.87 6.14
C THR A 294 -15.93 -13.13 6.43
N GLY A 295 -15.07 -13.09 7.44
CA GLY A 295 -14.33 -14.24 7.93
C GLY A 295 -14.35 -14.27 9.45
N PHE A 296 -14.17 -15.44 10.03
CA PHE A 296 -14.23 -15.63 11.48
C PHE A 296 -12.82 -15.78 12.05
N ARG A 297 -12.40 -14.85 12.88
CA ARG A 297 -11.20 -15.01 13.71
C ARG A 297 -11.39 -14.36 15.07
N HIS A 298 -10.68 -14.87 16.06
CA HIS A 298 -10.48 -14.18 17.33
C HIS A 298 -9.10 -13.53 17.30
N ALA A 299 -9.00 -12.21 17.47
CA ALA A 299 -7.69 -11.57 17.66
C ALA A 299 -7.73 -10.48 18.71
N VAL A 300 -6.64 -10.41 19.49
CA VAL A 300 -6.40 -9.39 20.52
C VAL A 300 -4.96 -8.93 20.44
N GLN A 301 -4.69 -7.71 20.90
CA GLN A 301 -3.32 -7.25 21.13
C GLN A 301 -2.89 -7.59 22.56
N ALA A 302 -1.67 -8.13 22.69
CA ALA A 302 -1.05 -8.48 23.95
C ALA A 302 0.28 -7.73 24.13
N PRO A 303 0.73 -7.50 25.38
CA PRO A 303 2.05 -6.94 25.64
C PRO A 303 3.16 -7.79 25.02
N ASN A 304 4.17 -7.13 24.47
CA ASN A 304 5.36 -7.79 23.97
C ASN A 304 6.12 -8.48 25.12
N GLU A 305 6.92 -9.49 24.78
CA GLU A 305 7.74 -10.17 25.77
C GLU A 305 8.79 -9.21 26.36
N GLY A 306 8.79 -9.07 27.69
CA GLY A 306 9.69 -8.16 28.40
C GLY A 306 9.39 -6.67 28.20
N ALA A 307 8.20 -6.31 27.70
CA ALA A 307 7.77 -4.93 27.59
C ALA A 307 7.67 -4.26 28.98
N PRO A 308 8.03 -2.96 29.09
CA PRO A 308 7.77 -2.20 30.31
C PRO A 308 6.26 -1.98 30.49
N ALA A 309 5.84 -1.66 31.73
CA ALA A 309 4.42 -1.61 32.10
C ALA A 309 3.64 -0.47 31.42
N ASP A 310 4.33 0.56 30.96
CA ASP A 310 3.78 1.73 30.26
C ASP A 310 3.76 1.56 28.72
N ALA A 311 4.25 0.44 28.19
CA ALA A 311 4.12 0.13 26.76
C ALA A 311 2.71 -0.32 26.39
N LEU A 312 2.22 0.16 25.24
CA LEU A 312 1.00 -0.36 24.63
C LEU A 312 1.24 -1.79 24.11
N PRO A 313 0.19 -2.62 23.97
CA PRO A 313 0.32 -3.97 23.47
C PRO A 313 0.48 -4.00 21.95
N TYR A 314 1.61 -4.52 21.44
CA TYR A 314 1.86 -4.63 19.99
C TYR A 314 1.88 -6.06 19.44
N THR A 315 1.86 -7.09 20.30
CA THR A 315 1.86 -8.49 19.85
C THR A 315 0.45 -8.97 19.55
N ALA A 316 0.18 -9.34 18.30
CA ALA A 316 -1.11 -9.94 17.95
C ALA A 316 -1.20 -11.39 18.46
N VAL A 317 -2.33 -11.74 19.10
CA VAL A 317 -2.70 -13.12 19.42
C VAL A 317 -3.94 -13.47 18.60
N VAL A 318 -3.78 -14.36 17.62
CA VAL A 318 -4.81 -14.73 16.64
C VAL A 318 -5.16 -16.19 16.83
N ASN A 319 -6.44 -16.49 17.07
CA ASN A 319 -6.95 -17.84 17.32
C ASN A 319 -6.10 -18.60 18.37
N GLY A 320 -5.66 -17.89 19.42
CA GLY A 320 -4.83 -18.42 20.51
C GLY A 320 -3.31 -18.44 20.26
N ARG A 321 -2.82 -18.07 19.07
CA ARG A 321 -1.39 -18.08 18.71
C ARG A 321 -0.81 -16.67 18.61
N ARG A 322 0.36 -16.43 19.23
CA ARG A 322 1.13 -15.19 19.01
C ARG A 322 1.65 -15.11 17.58
N VAL A 323 1.47 -13.96 16.94
CA VAL A 323 1.84 -13.71 15.54
C VAL A 323 2.79 -12.51 15.47
N GLU A 324 3.93 -12.71 14.82
CA GLU A 324 4.85 -11.64 14.42
C GLU A 324 4.24 -10.85 13.26
N LEU A 325 4.07 -9.54 13.44
CA LEU A 325 3.49 -8.63 12.46
C LEU A 325 4.59 -7.98 11.61
N ILE A 326 5.07 -8.75 10.65
CA ILE A 326 5.91 -8.25 9.55
C ILE A 326 5.03 -7.76 8.42
N GLY A 327 5.41 -6.66 7.77
CA GLY A 327 4.50 -6.02 6.85
C GLY A 327 5.07 -4.81 6.14
N TRP A 328 4.18 -4.00 5.59
CA TRP A 328 4.55 -2.76 4.90
C TRP A 328 3.63 -1.61 5.30
N ASN A 329 4.17 -0.39 5.23
CA ASN A 329 3.32 0.79 5.15
C ASN A 329 2.69 0.90 3.75
N TRP A 330 1.40 1.20 3.74
CA TRP A 330 0.56 1.38 2.57
C TRP A 330 0.12 2.83 2.44
N VAL A 331 0.38 3.41 1.29
CA VAL A 331 -0.19 4.67 0.83
C VAL A 331 -1.14 4.40 -0.33
N PRO A 332 -2.09 5.30 -0.65
CA PRO A 332 -3.01 5.10 -1.77
C PRO A 332 -2.29 4.74 -3.06
N ALA A 333 -2.85 3.84 -3.86
CA ALA A 333 -2.21 3.37 -5.08
C ALA A 333 -1.99 4.46 -6.15
N ASP A 334 -2.67 5.61 -6.03
CA ASP A 334 -2.45 6.81 -6.81
C ASP A 334 -2.90 8.06 -6.02
N ALA A 335 -2.27 9.21 -6.28
CA ALA A 335 -2.67 10.51 -5.74
C ALA A 335 -4.02 10.98 -6.28
N LEU A 336 -4.35 10.64 -7.54
CA LEU A 336 -5.66 10.83 -8.14
C LEU A 336 -6.52 9.59 -7.87
N TYR A 337 -6.95 9.42 -6.62
CA TYR A 337 -7.56 8.16 -6.18
C TYR A 337 -8.88 7.75 -6.88
N GLY A 338 -9.58 8.67 -7.54
CA GLY A 338 -10.68 8.33 -8.45
C GLY A 338 -10.25 7.56 -9.71
N GLU A 339 -8.95 7.55 -10.06
CA GLU A 339 -8.37 6.81 -11.18
C GLU A 339 -7.79 5.45 -10.76
N ILE A 340 -7.79 5.12 -9.46
CA ILE A 340 -7.32 3.82 -8.96
C ILE A 340 -8.26 2.72 -9.46
N THR A 341 -7.68 1.67 -10.05
CA THR A 341 -8.42 0.48 -10.49
C THR A 341 -8.34 -0.63 -9.46
N GLU A 342 -9.37 -1.47 -9.39
CA GLU A 342 -9.36 -2.68 -8.55
C GLU A 342 -8.18 -3.58 -8.89
N ALA A 343 -7.86 -3.74 -10.18
CA ALA A 343 -6.72 -4.54 -10.63
C ALA A 343 -5.37 -4.03 -10.07
N LYS A 344 -5.17 -2.70 -9.99
CA LYS A 344 -3.96 -2.12 -9.38
C LYS A 344 -3.90 -2.42 -7.88
N VAL A 345 -5.01 -2.28 -7.17
CA VAL A 345 -5.08 -2.60 -5.74
C VAL A 345 -4.80 -4.08 -5.50
N GLU A 346 -5.46 -4.98 -6.22
CA GLU A 346 -5.24 -6.42 -6.13
C GLU A 346 -3.80 -6.81 -6.46
N HIS A 347 -3.19 -6.18 -7.46
CA HIS A 347 -1.79 -6.40 -7.82
C HIS A 347 -0.84 -6.02 -6.67
N LEU A 348 -0.99 -4.84 -6.09
CA LEU A 348 -0.13 -4.40 -4.98
C LEU A 348 -0.35 -5.23 -3.71
N VAL A 349 -1.60 -5.61 -3.40
CA VAL A 349 -1.94 -6.51 -2.29
C VAL A 349 -1.33 -7.89 -2.51
N GLU A 350 -1.36 -8.42 -3.73
CA GLU A 350 -0.70 -9.69 -4.07
C GLU A 350 0.82 -9.60 -3.93
N LEU A 351 1.45 -8.48 -4.31
CA LEU A 351 2.87 -8.26 -4.05
C LEU A 351 3.19 -8.27 -2.55
N ALA A 352 2.39 -7.62 -1.72
CA ALA A 352 2.55 -7.70 -0.26
C ALA A 352 2.41 -9.15 0.24
N ARG A 353 1.41 -9.89 -0.23
CA ARG A 353 1.21 -11.31 0.14
C ARG A 353 2.42 -12.16 -0.26
N ARG A 354 2.91 -12.00 -1.50
CA ARG A 354 4.07 -12.73 -2.04
C ARG A 354 5.37 -12.42 -1.31
N SER A 355 5.51 -11.22 -0.73
CA SER A 355 6.69 -10.90 0.08
C SER A 355 6.70 -11.63 1.43
N GLY A 356 5.63 -12.33 1.80
CA GLY A 356 5.48 -12.94 3.13
C GLY A 356 4.97 -11.97 4.20
N ALA A 357 4.50 -10.77 3.80
CA ALA A 357 3.88 -9.83 4.73
C ALA A 357 2.62 -10.44 5.38
N ARG A 358 2.32 -9.98 6.58
CA ARG A 358 1.09 -10.29 7.33
C ARG A 358 0.28 -9.05 7.68
N LEU A 359 0.88 -7.87 7.62
CA LEU A 359 0.24 -6.60 7.97
C LEU A 359 0.49 -5.55 6.89
N LEU A 360 -0.55 -4.80 6.55
CA LEU A 360 -0.45 -3.50 5.88
C LEU A 360 -0.90 -2.42 6.86
N ARG A 361 -0.03 -1.46 7.15
CA ARG A 361 -0.40 -0.23 7.86
C ARG A 361 -0.84 0.81 6.84
N VAL A 362 -2.13 1.10 6.78
CA VAL A 362 -2.68 2.16 5.93
C VAL A 362 -2.40 3.50 6.60
N TRP A 363 -1.48 4.26 6.02
CA TRP A 363 -0.93 5.49 6.57
C TRP A 363 -1.94 6.65 6.59
N GLY A 364 -1.95 7.40 7.69
CA GLY A 364 -2.94 8.42 8.03
C GLY A 364 -2.89 9.72 7.24
N GLY A 365 -1.95 9.94 6.33
CA GLY A 365 -2.05 11.06 5.38
C GLY A 365 -2.65 10.68 4.02
N GLY A 366 -3.00 9.40 3.87
CA GLY A 366 -3.67 8.83 2.72
C GLY A 366 -5.18 8.70 2.94
N LEU A 367 -5.77 7.72 2.26
CA LEU A 367 -7.19 7.40 2.38
C LEU A 367 -7.46 6.53 3.61
N VAL A 368 -8.66 6.68 4.17
CA VAL A 368 -9.30 5.55 4.85
C VAL A 368 -9.73 4.59 3.74
N GLU A 369 -9.01 3.49 3.61
CA GLU A 369 -9.00 2.70 2.38
C GLU A 369 -10.36 2.08 2.06
N THR A 370 -10.56 1.82 0.78
CA THR A 370 -11.84 1.42 0.19
C THR A 370 -12.27 0.00 0.61
N PRO A 371 -13.57 -0.34 0.54
CA PRO A 371 -14.00 -1.72 0.79
C PRO A 371 -13.33 -2.74 -0.15
N SER A 372 -13.00 -2.36 -1.38
CA SER A 372 -12.31 -3.24 -2.34
C SER A 372 -10.87 -3.56 -1.90
N PHE A 373 -10.14 -2.59 -1.32
CA PHE A 373 -8.84 -2.82 -0.69
C PHE A 373 -8.92 -3.84 0.46
N HIS A 374 -9.84 -3.63 1.40
CA HIS A 374 -10.02 -4.56 2.53
C HIS A 374 -10.46 -5.94 2.05
N ALA A 375 -11.36 -6.02 1.05
CA ALA A 375 -11.76 -7.29 0.46
C ALA A 375 -10.58 -8.02 -0.24
N ALA A 376 -9.65 -7.29 -0.86
CA ALA A 376 -8.42 -7.88 -1.40
C ALA A 376 -7.53 -8.41 -0.28
N CYS A 377 -7.37 -7.66 0.81
CA CYS A 377 -6.62 -8.09 2.00
C CYS A 377 -7.24 -9.31 2.69
N ASP A 378 -8.57 -9.38 2.78
CA ASP A 378 -9.32 -10.52 3.32
C ASP A 378 -9.00 -11.81 2.55
N ARG A 379 -8.95 -11.73 1.21
CA ARG A 379 -8.58 -12.87 0.35
C ARG A 379 -7.09 -13.22 0.48
N ALA A 380 -6.24 -12.22 0.62
CA ALA A 380 -4.79 -12.38 0.68
C ALA A 380 -4.26 -12.85 2.06
N GLY A 381 -5.09 -12.84 3.10
CA GLY A 381 -4.63 -13.13 4.45
C GLY A 381 -3.82 -11.99 5.07
N LEU A 382 -3.96 -10.77 4.58
CA LEU A 382 -3.20 -9.62 5.07
C LEU A 382 -4.03 -8.88 6.12
N PHE A 383 -3.50 -8.73 7.32
CA PHE A 383 -4.07 -7.81 8.29
C PHE A 383 -3.95 -6.37 7.80
N VAL A 384 -4.88 -5.54 8.27
CA VAL A 384 -4.90 -4.11 8.04
C VAL A 384 -4.89 -3.39 9.39
N TRP A 385 -3.91 -2.52 9.58
CA TRP A 385 -3.99 -1.42 10.53
C TRP A 385 -4.50 -0.20 9.75
N GLN A 386 -5.74 0.21 10.02
CA GLN A 386 -6.35 1.34 9.33
C GLN A 386 -6.24 2.61 10.16
N GLU A 387 -5.41 3.57 9.75
CA GLU A 387 -5.42 4.91 10.34
C GLU A 387 -6.56 5.76 9.74
N PHE A 388 -7.14 6.67 10.54
CA PHE A 388 -7.93 7.76 9.99
C PHE A 388 -7.01 8.73 9.25
N SER A 389 -7.56 9.50 8.28
CA SER A 389 -6.82 10.53 7.54
C SER A 389 -6.40 11.74 8.41
N GLN A 390 -5.60 11.48 9.44
CA GLN A 390 -4.85 12.41 10.27
C GLN A 390 -3.38 12.05 10.15
N SER A 391 -2.56 13.05 9.89
CA SER A 391 -1.11 12.87 9.84
C SER A 391 -0.47 14.21 10.07
N SER A 392 0.83 14.23 10.36
CA SER A 392 1.59 15.46 10.51
C SER A 392 3.01 15.32 9.99
N SER A 393 3.55 16.42 9.47
CA SER A 393 4.98 16.71 9.51
C SER A 393 5.18 18.22 9.49
N GLY A 394 6.34 18.68 9.94
CA GLY A 394 6.75 20.07 9.77
C GLY A 394 6.65 20.89 11.05
N MET A 395 5.96 22.04 10.99
CA MET A 395 6.05 23.08 12.02
C MET A 395 5.26 22.76 13.29
N GLN A 396 4.15 22.02 13.16
CA GLN A 396 3.31 21.64 14.28
C GLN A 396 2.52 20.36 13.93
N SER A 397 2.49 19.41 14.86
CA SER A 397 2.01 18.03 14.60
C SER A 397 0.73 17.62 15.33
N ALA A 398 0.25 18.38 16.31
CA ALA A 398 -1.00 18.01 17.01
C ALA A 398 -2.24 18.32 16.15
N PRO A 399 -3.26 17.44 16.14
CA PRO A 399 -4.54 17.70 15.48
C PRO A 399 -5.25 18.96 15.99
N SER A 400 -6.13 19.51 15.17
CA SER A 400 -6.95 20.66 15.58
C SER A 400 -7.92 20.30 16.71
N GLU A 401 -8.02 21.20 17.69
CA GLU A 401 -8.98 21.13 18.80
C GLU A 401 -10.29 21.88 18.52
N ASP A 402 -10.49 22.39 17.30
CA ASP A 402 -11.70 23.12 16.93
C ASP A 402 -12.95 22.22 17.09
N PRO A 403 -13.95 22.60 17.92
CA PRO A 403 -15.11 21.76 18.17
C PRO A 403 -15.87 21.33 16.91
N ALA A 404 -15.92 22.18 15.87
CA ALA A 404 -16.60 21.85 14.62
C ALA A 404 -15.80 20.80 13.83
N PHE A 405 -14.47 20.82 13.91
CA PHE A 405 -13.62 19.80 13.31
C PHE A 405 -13.71 18.47 14.05
N VAL A 406 -13.72 18.49 15.39
CA VAL A 406 -13.87 17.27 16.21
C VAL A 406 -15.21 16.58 15.92
N GLU A 407 -16.31 17.33 15.82
CA GLU A 407 -17.60 16.78 15.44
C GLU A 407 -17.62 16.29 13.98
N HIS A 408 -16.92 16.99 13.08
CA HIS A 408 -16.75 16.53 11.71
C HIS A 408 -16.04 15.16 11.65
N LEU A 409 -14.98 14.95 12.43
CA LEU A 409 -14.28 13.67 12.52
C LEU A 409 -15.17 12.56 13.09
N ARG A 410 -15.98 12.86 14.10
CA ARG A 410 -16.99 11.91 14.62
C ARG A 410 -17.97 11.49 13.54
N ALA A 411 -18.48 12.46 12.76
CA ALA A 411 -19.41 12.17 11.67
C ALA A 411 -18.77 11.34 10.53
N GLU A 412 -17.51 11.58 10.17
CA GLU A 412 -16.80 10.79 9.17
C GLU A 412 -16.50 9.37 9.69
N ALA A 413 -16.06 9.23 10.95
CA ALA A 413 -15.89 7.92 11.58
C ALA A 413 -17.20 7.13 11.62
N ALA A 414 -18.32 7.78 11.93
CA ALA A 414 -19.65 7.18 11.90
C ALA A 414 -20.08 6.70 10.50
N ALA A 415 -19.58 7.33 9.44
CA ALA A 415 -19.81 6.90 8.06
C ALA A 415 -18.91 5.72 7.66
N VAL A 416 -17.65 5.71 8.08
CA VAL A 416 -16.66 4.75 7.59
C VAL A 416 -16.59 3.46 8.40
N VAL A 417 -16.60 3.53 9.73
CA VAL A 417 -16.36 2.36 10.59
C VAL A 417 -17.36 1.22 10.32
N PRO A 418 -18.68 1.46 10.23
CA PRO A 418 -19.66 0.39 10.01
C PRO A 418 -19.46 -0.37 8.70
N GLU A 419 -18.94 0.30 7.68
CA GLU A 419 -18.63 -0.32 6.39
C GLU A 419 -17.38 -1.21 6.41
N ARG A 420 -16.61 -1.23 7.51
CA ARG A 420 -15.35 -1.98 7.60
C ARG A 420 -15.36 -3.10 8.64
N THR A 421 -16.32 -3.10 9.56
CA THR A 421 -16.38 -4.05 10.69
C THR A 421 -16.47 -5.52 10.27
N HIS A 422 -16.97 -5.81 9.06
CA HIS A 422 -17.11 -7.15 8.53
C HIS A 422 -15.81 -7.75 7.97
N HIS A 423 -14.78 -6.95 7.75
CA HIS A 423 -13.53 -7.41 7.17
C HIS A 423 -12.68 -8.17 8.21
N PRO A 424 -12.39 -9.47 8.02
CA PRO A 424 -11.47 -10.19 8.88
C PRO A 424 -10.04 -9.64 8.80
N SER A 425 -9.64 -8.98 7.71
CA SER A 425 -8.33 -8.33 7.62
C SER A 425 -8.14 -7.18 8.61
N LEU A 426 -9.18 -6.41 8.96
CA LEU A 426 -9.06 -5.24 9.83
C LEU A 426 -8.62 -5.64 11.25
N LEU A 427 -7.34 -5.48 11.59
CA LEU A 427 -6.79 -5.89 12.87
C LEU A 427 -7.00 -4.82 13.94
N LEU A 428 -6.72 -3.57 13.60
CA LEU A 428 -6.79 -2.44 14.51
C LEU A 428 -7.05 -1.11 13.78
N TRP A 429 -7.61 -0.15 14.51
CA TRP A 429 -7.77 1.23 14.06
C TRP A 429 -6.65 2.12 14.64
N GLY A 430 -6.23 3.12 13.87
CA GLY A 430 -5.28 4.13 14.32
C GLY A 430 -5.85 5.54 14.20
N GLY A 431 -5.50 6.43 15.13
CA GLY A 431 -5.92 7.82 15.07
C GLY A 431 -5.24 8.61 13.95
N GLY A 432 -3.94 8.39 13.71
CA GLY A 432 -3.19 9.03 12.63
C GLY A 432 -1.67 8.90 12.74
N ASN A 433 -0.95 9.45 11.76
CA ASN A 433 0.50 9.37 11.64
C ASN A 433 1.24 10.55 12.30
N GLU A 434 2.23 10.24 13.13
CA GLU A 434 3.25 11.15 13.65
C GLU A 434 2.72 12.34 14.45
N LEU A 435 1.56 12.14 15.10
CA LEU A 435 0.88 13.19 15.83
C LEU A 435 1.55 13.38 17.19
N GLU A 436 2.17 14.53 17.40
CA GLU A 436 2.93 14.85 18.61
C GLU A 436 2.72 16.29 19.08
N ASP A 437 3.00 16.53 20.36
CA ASP A 437 3.10 17.83 20.99
C ASP A 437 4.47 17.98 21.70
N ASP A 438 4.67 19.05 22.47
CA ASP A 438 5.92 19.31 23.20
C ASP A 438 6.28 18.21 24.22
N ALA A 439 5.33 17.35 24.61
CA ALA A 439 5.55 16.22 25.50
C ALA A 439 5.88 14.91 24.74
N GLY A 440 5.93 14.94 23.40
CA GLY A 440 6.20 13.80 22.53
C GLY A 440 4.93 13.25 21.87
N PRO A 441 4.96 11.97 21.41
CA PRO A 441 3.81 11.37 20.75
C PRO A 441 2.51 11.47 21.56
N LEU A 442 1.41 11.76 20.86
CA LEU A 442 0.11 12.01 21.48
C LEU A 442 -0.55 10.73 21.98
N ALA A 443 -1.00 10.78 23.23
CA ALA A 443 -2.05 9.90 23.72
C ALA A 443 -3.42 10.51 23.39
N ASP A 444 -4.44 9.66 23.43
CA ASP A 444 -5.82 10.03 23.12
C ASP A 444 -6.42 11.04 24.10
N ASP A 445 -6.08 10.96 25.39
CA ASP A 445 -6.50 11.90 26.43
C ASP A 445 -5.90 13.31 26.30
N ARG A 446 -4.83 13.47 25.51
CA ARG A 446 -4.21 14.76 25.19
C ARG A 446 -4.73 15.40 23.89
N SER A 447 -5.67 14.77 23.19
CA SER A 447 -6.24 15.32 21.94
C SER A 447 -7.75 15.07 21.83
N PRO A 448 -8.59 16.13 21.82
CA PRO A 448 -10.03 15.99 21.62
C PRO A 448 -10.41 15.26 20.32
N ALA A 449 -9.62 15.46 19.26
CA ALA A 449 -9.81 14.78 17.98
C ALA A 449 -9.58 13.26 18.09
N LEU A 450 -8.49 12.84 18.73
CA LEU A 450 -8.17 11.43 18.94
C LEU A 450 -9.15 10.75 19.89
N THR A 451 -9.53 11.44 20.97
CA THR A 451 -10.58 10.98 21.88
C THR A 451 -11.91 10.76 21.14
N ALA A 452 -12.33 11.71 20.30
CA ALA A 452 -13.57 11.57 19.55
C ALA A 452 -13.56 10.39 18.57
N LEU A 453 -12.45 10.18 17.86
CA LEU A 453 -12.28 9.04 16.95
C LEU A 453 -12.29 7.70 17.70
N ARG A 454 -11.52 7.59 18.80
CA ARG A 454 -11.50 6.40 19.66
C ARG A 454 -12.88 6.05 20.18
N ASP A 455 -13.59 7.03 20.74
CA ASP A 455 -14.92 6.80 21.32
C ASP A 455 -15.91 6.33 20.26
N GLU A 456 -15.78 6.85 19.04
CA GLU A 456 -16.62 6.44 17.92
C GLU A 456 -16.30 5.02 17.43
N VAL A 457 -15.01 4.65 17.38
CA VAL A 457 -14.57 3.28 17.09
C VAL A 457 -15.07 2.31 18.15
N GLU A 458 -14.91 2.61 19.44
CA GLU A 458 -15.37 1.75 20.54
C GLU A 458 -16.90 1.56 20.49
N ARG A 459 -17.64 2.61 20.12
CA ARG A 459 -19.09 2.56 19.96
C ARG A 459 -19.53 1.70 18.77
N LEU A 460 -18.79 1.73 17.66
CA LEU A 460 -19.20 1.15 16.38
C LEU A 460 -18.59 -0.22 16.06
N ASP A 461 -17.39 -0.49 16.59
CA ASP A 461 -16.62 -1.72 16.41
C ASP A 461 -16.01 -2.18 17.75
N PRO A 462 -16.85 -2.42 18.78
CA PRO A 462 -16.39 -2.68 20.14
C PRO A 462 -15.47 -3.89 20.21
N GLY A 463 -14.36 -3.73 20.94
CA GLY A 463 -13.33 -4.76 21.11
C GLY A 463 -12.26 -4.79 20.01
N ARG A 464 -12.35 -3.96 18.96
CA ARG A 464 -11.24 -3.78 18.01
C ARG A 464 -10.11 -3.01 18.69
N ALA A 465 -8.86 -3.41 18.45
CA ALA A 465 -7.71 -2.70 19.00
C ALA A 465 -7.60 -1.27 18.41
N TRP A 466 -7.05 -0.36 19.22
CA TRP A 466 -6.88 1.06 18.91
C TRP A 466 -5.47 1.52 19.27
N LEU A 467 -4.83 2.30 18.38
CA LEU A 467 -3.61 3.06 18.67
C LEU A 467 -3.88 4.56 18.40
N PRO A 468 -3.57 5.47 19.34
CA PRO A 468 -3.90 6.89 19.18
C PRO A 468 -3.11 7.56 18.05
N THR A 469 -1.84 7.19 17.89
CA THR A 469 -0.98 7.63 16.79
C THR A 469 0.16 6.63 16.58
N SER A 470 0.89 6.73 15.47
CA SER A 470 2.13 5.99 15.19
C SER A 470 3.21 6.99 14.81
N PRO A 471 4.35 7.09 15.54
CA PRO A 471 4.75 6.21 16.62
C PRO A 471 4.00 6.51 17.93
N THR A 472 3.70 5.52 18.77
CA THR A 472 3.06 5.77 20.08
C THR A 472 4.03 6.22 21.19
N GLY A 473 5.35 6.26 20.95
CA GLY A 473 6.33 6.72 21.94
C GLY A 473 6.85 5.62 22.89
N PRO A 474 7.52 5.98 24.00
CA PRO A 474 7.72 7.34 24.53
C PRO A 474 8.69 8.18 23.69
N SER A 475 9.40 7.54 22.76
CA SER A 475 10.24 8.18 21.76
C SER A 475 9.59 8.15 20.40
N PHE A 476 9.63 9.27 19.68
CA PHE A 476 9.34 9.26 18.26
C PHE A 476 10.41 8.48 17.47
N HIS A 477 11.66 8.93 17.57
CA HIS A 477 12.74 8.40 16.74
C HIS A 477 13.26 7.05 17.22
N PHE A 478 13.70 6.23 16.27
CA PHE A 478 14.42 4.99 16.55
C PHE A 478 15.70 5.26 17.35
N ARG A 479 15.66 4.83 18.62
CA ARG A 479 16.75 4.88 19.59
C ARG A 479 16.56 3.76 20.61
N ASP A 480 17.55 3.57 21.47
CA ASP A 480 17.42 2.62 22.57
C ASP A 480 16.29 3.03 23.53
N GLY A 481 15.44 2.08 23.92
CA GLY A 481 14.35 2.27 24.89
C GLY A 481 13.02 2.78 24.32
N GLY A 482 12.83 2.83 22.99
CA GLY A 482 11.53 3.16 22.38
C GLY A 482 10.53 1.99 22.42
N HIS A 483 9.22 2.27 22.41
CA HIS A 483 8.21 1.22 22.23
C HIS A 483 7.88 1.10 20.74
N ASP A 484 6.96 1.94 20.26
CA ASP A 484 6.69 2.17 18.87
C ASP A 484 7.48 3.38 18.40
N VAL A 485 8.26 3.23 17.34
CA VAL A 485 9.20 4.24 16.85
C VAL A 485 9.20 4.30 15.34
N HIS A 486 9.67 5.44 14.85
CA HIS A 486 9.80 5.77 13.45
C HIS A 486 11.27 6.13 13.11
N GLY A 487 11.72 5.72 11.93
CA GLY A 487 12.97 6.14 11.30
C GLY A 487 14.21 5.28 11.54
N PRO A 488 15.33 5.62 10.90
CA PRO A 488 15.46 6.61 9.83
C PRO A 488 14.80 6.14 8.52
N TRP A 489 14.64 7.06 7.57
CA TRP A 489 14.01 6.81 6.26
C TRP A 489 15.04 6.79 5.12
N GLU A 490 16.30 7.08 5.45
CA GLU A 490 17.41 7.12 4.50
C GLU A 490 18.51 6.11 4.87
N HIS A 491 19.32 5.70 3.89
CA HIS A 491 20.53 4.92 4.17
C HIS A 491 21.50 5.74 5.03
N GLN A 492 22.04 5.17 6.10
CA GLN A 492 22.93 5.89 7.02
C GLN A 492 24.43 5.70 6.69
N GLY A 493 24.75 5.35 5.44
CA GLY A 493 26.12 5.01 4.99
C GLY A 493 26.59 3.59 5.38
N LEU A 494 27.79 3.21 4.92
CA LEU A 494 28.26 1.82 4.90
C LEU A 494 28.58 1.20 6.27
N THR A 495 28.64 2.02 7.33
CA THR A 495 28.94 1.59 8.71
C THR A 495 27.83 2.01 9.68
N ALA A 496 27.45 3.29 9.71
CA ALA A 496 26.51 3.79 10.71
C ALA A 496 25.11 3.16 10.57
N HIS A 497 24.71 2.74 9.35
CA HIS A 497 23.49 1.97 9.13
C HIS A 497 23.46 0.69 9.94
N TYR A 498 24.52 -0.12 9.82
CA TYR A 498 24.61 -1.42 10.50
C TYR A 498 24.76 -1.25 12.01
N ALA A 499 25.53 -0.26 12.45
CA ALA A 499 25.68 0.06 13.88
C ALA A 499 24.34 0.47 14.51
N LEU A 500 23.54 1.30 13.82
CA LEU A 500 22.24 1.76 14.29
C LEU A 500 21.26 0.61 14.48
N TYR A 501 21.06 -0.23 13.46
CA TYR A 501 20.10 -1.33 13.55
C TYR A 501 20.56 -2.45 14.50
N ASN A 502 21.87 -2.59 14.74
CA ASN A 502 22.40 -3.49 15.75
C ASN A 502 22.16 -3.04 17.19
N SER A 503 21.95 -1.74 17.44
CA SER A 503 21.71 -1.19 18.78
C SER A 503 20.23 -0.99 19.10
N GLY A 504 19.34 -1.15 18.11
CA GLY A 504 17.90 -0.98 18.26
C GLY A 504 17.27 -1.91 19.31
N SER A 505 16.32 -1.38 20.08
CA SER A 505 15.60 -2.14 21.11
C SER A 505 14.08 -1.91 21.12
N ALA A 506 13.57 -1.27 20.05
CA ALA A 506 12.15 -0.99 19.87
C ALA A 506 11.26 -2.24 19.91
N LEU A 507 10.06 -2.09 20.47
CA LEU A 507 9.02 -3.12 20.56
C LEU A 507 8.19 -3.22 19.26
N ALA A 508 8.04 -2.10 18.58
CA ALA A 508 7.40 -1.97 17.28
C ALA A 508 8.22 -0.95 16.47
N HIS A 509 8.65 -1.34 15.28
CA HIS A 509 9.30 -0.44 14.34
C HIS A 509 8.35 -0.28 13.15
N THR A 510 7.43 0.67 13.28
CA THR A 510 6.24 0.79 12.43
C THR A 510 6.47 1.66 11.20
N GLU A 511 7.60 2.36 11.15
CA GLU A 511 8.03 3.11 9.98
C GLU A 511 9.55 3.27 9.95
N PHE A 512 10.21 2.88 8.87
CA PHE A 512 11.64 3.12 8.59
C PHE A 512 11.93 2.77 7.14
N GLY A 513 12.94 3.38 6.54
CA GLY A 513 13.13 3.31 5.10
C GLY A 513 14.58 3.34 4.66
N VAL A 514 14.75 3.02 3.39
CA VAL A 514 15.93 3.36 2.61
C VAL A 514 15.44 3.78 1.23
N GLU A 515 15.98 4.89 0.73
CA GLU A 515 15.70 5.48 -0.56
C GLU A 515 16.41 4.74 -1.71
N GLY A 516 15.78 4.75 -2.88
CA GLY A 516 16.38 4.22 -4.11
C GLY A 516 15.68 4.74 -5.35
N MET A 517 16.41 4.78 -6.48
CA MET A 517 15.84 5.23 -7.74
C MET A 517 14.74 4.29 -8.25
N ALA A 518 13.80 4.83 -9.03
CA ALA A 518 12.79 4.06 -9.76
C ALA A 518 13.40 3.04 -10.74
N ASN A 519 12.62 2.02 -11.12
CA ASN A 519 13.05 1.11 -12.17
C ASN A 519 13.22 1.85 -13.49
N ARG A 520 14.07 1.29 -14.36
CA ARG A 520 14.47 1.91 -15.64
C ARG A 520 13.27 2.31 -16.49
N ARG A 521 12.27 1.43 -16.59
CA ARG A 521 11.06 1.65 -17.39
C ARG A 521 10.29 2.88 -16.91
N LEU A 522 9.94 2.92 -15.62
CA LEU A 522 9.26 4.08 -15.03
C LEU A 522 10.13 5.33 -15.15
N TRP A 523 11.39 5.30 -14.72
CA TRP A 523 12.30 6.46 -14.76
C TRP A 523 12.42 7.06 -16.17
N THR A 524 12.53 6.22 -17.20
CA THR A 524 12.60 6.65 -18.61
C THR A 524 11.32 7.36 -19.06
N ALA A 525 10.17 6.94 -18.54
CA ALA A 525 8.86 7.56 -18.81
C ALA A 525 8.68 8.89 -18.07
N LEU A 526 9.26 9.02 -16.87
CA LEU A 526 9.13 10.22 -16.04
C LEU A 526 10.08 11.34 -16.46
N VAL A 527 11.32 11.01 -16.84
CA VAL A 527 12.40 11.99 -17.02
C VAL A 527 12.74 12.18 -18.52
N PRO A 528 12.46 13.37 -19.09
CA PRO A 528 12.83 13.71 -20.47
C PRO A 528 14.33 13.49 -20.73
N PRO A 529 14.75 13.04 -21.93
CA PRO A 529 16.15 12.72 -22.24
C PRO A 529 17.17 13.80 -21.85
N GLU A 530 16.85 15.06 -22.09
CA GLU A 530 17.66 16.24 -21.78
C GLU A 530 17.82 16.52 -20.28
N ASP A 531 16.91 16.01 -19.46
CA ASP A 531 16.85 16.22 -18.01
C ASP A 531 17.33 14.98 -17.23
N ARG A 532 17.89 13.96 -17.88
CA ARG A 532 18.33 12.71 -17.22
C ARG A 532 19.63 12.84 -16.43
N TRP A 533 20.39 13.91 -16.63
CA TRP A 533 21.67 14.12 -15.98
C TRP A 533 21.88 15.60 -15.61
N PRO A 534 22.45 15.90 -14.44
CA PRO A 534 22.77 14.98 -13.35
C PRO A 534 21.51 14.49 -12.60
N VAL A 535 21.62 13.41 -11.81
CA VAL A 535 20.47 12.78 -11.12
C VAL A 535 20.19 13.33 -9.72
N GLY A 536 21.00 14.28 -9.24
CA GLY A 536 20.89 14.88 -7.92
C GLY A 536 19.90 16.03 -7.85
N ARG A 537 19.79 16.66 -6.67
CA ARG A 537 18.83 17.74 -6.37
C ARG A 537 19.10 19.03 -7.15
N GLU A 538 20.30 19.21 -7.68
CA GLU A 538 20.66 20.31 -8.57
C GLU A 538 19.86 20.30 -9.88
N ASN A 539 19.37 19.14 -10.30
CA ASN A 539 18.49 19.00 -11.44
C ASN A 539 17.03 19.31 -11.04
N PRO A 540 16.38 20.33 -11.64
CA PRO A 540 15.01 20.71 -11.27
C PRO A 540 13.96 19.64 -11.48
N VAL A 541 14.15 18.71 -12.43
CA VAL A 541 13.23 17.59 -12.65
C VAL A 541 13.39 16.55 -11.54
N HIS A 542 14.62 16.15 -11.23
CA HIS A 542 14.88 15.21 -10.13
C HIS A 542 14.48 15.77 -8.75
N ARG A 543 14.65 17.08 -8.53
CA ARG A 543 14.10 17.76 -7.36
C ARG A 543 12.58 17.68 -7.32
N HIS A 544 11.90 17.84 -8.45
CA HIS A 544 10.44 17.74 -8.47
C HIS A 544 9.95 16.29 -8.23
N LEU A 545 10.70 15.30 -8.71
CA LEU A 545 10.38 13.88 -8.64
C LEU A 545 11.11 13.20 -7.47
N GLY A 546 10.95 13.74 -6.26
CA GLY A 546 11.45 13.16 -5.01
C GLY A 546 12.65 13.89 -4.39
N ASP A 547 12.59 15.22 -4.19
CA ASP A 547 13.67 16.01 -3.55
C ASP A 547 14.09 15.43 -2.20
N TRP A 548 13.09 15.06 -1.37
CA TRP A 548 13.30 14.64 0.01
C TRP A 548 14.14 13.37 0.09
N TRP A 549 13.88 12.43 -0.82
CA TRP A 549 14.51 11.11 -0.89
C TRP A 549 15.67 11.04 -1.87
N ASN A 550 16.05 12.15 -2.50
CA ASN A 550 17.19 12.16 -3.42
C ASN A 550 18.48 12.23 -2.61
N ASN A 551 19.16 11.10 -2.47
CA ASN A 551 20.41 11.00 -1.72
C ASN A 551 21.62 10.74 -2.61
N ALA A 552 21.64 11.34 -3.81
CA ALA A 552 22.71 11.14 -4.79
C ALA A 552 24.11 11.41 -4.22
N ALA A 553 24.27 12.35 -3.28
CA ALA A 553 25.55 12.64 -2.64
C ALA A 553 26.08 11.46 -1.82
N LEU A 554 25.26 10.86 -0.96
CA LEU A 554 25.66 9.68 -0.18
C LEU A 554 25.92 8.48 -1.09
N VAL A 555 25.08 8.30 -2.11
CA VAL A 555 25.28 7.22 -3.10
C VAL A 555 26.61 7.42 -3.83
N GLN A 556 26.96 8.65 -4.23
CA GLN A 556 28.24 8.96 -4.85
C GLN A 556 29.42 8.67 -3.90
N GLU A 557 29.30 9.04 -2.63
CA GLU A 557 30.31 8.79 -1.59
C GLU A 557 30.54 7.30 -1.36
N CYS A 558 29.46 6.52 -1.23
CA CYS A 558 29.51 5.08 -1.01
C CYS A 558 30.22 4.32 -2.15
N PHE A 559 30.35 4.93 -3.33
CA PHE A 559 31.01 4.37 -4.52
C PHE A 559 32.25 5.18 -4.93
N GLY A 560 32.92 5.81 -3.95
CA GLY A 560 34.25 6.41 -4.13
C GLY A 560 34.27 7.62 -5.07
N GLY A 561 33.13 8.26 -5.33
CA GLY A 561 33.07 9.40 -6.25
C GLY A 561 33.09 9.03 -7.73
N ARG A 562 32.86 7.76 -8.09
CA ARG A 562 33.08 7.23 -9.45
C ARG A 562 31.82 6.99 -10.29
N LEU A 563 30.61 7.29 -9.80
CA LEU A 563 29.41 7.13 -10.63
C LEU A 563 29.28 8.30 -11.61
N ASP A 564 29.07 7.99 -12.89
CA ASP A 564 29.17 8.94 -14.02
C ASP A 564 27.97 8.89 -14.98
N SER A 565 26.97 8.04 -14.70
CA SER A 565 25.79 7.85 -15.54
C SER A 565 24.54 7.58 -14.72
N PRO A 566 23.33 7.89 -15.24
CA PRO A 566 22.07 7.61 -14.54
C PRO A 566 21.89 6.13 -14.22
N ASP A 567 22.31 5.24 -15.12
CA ASP A 567 22.20 3.80 -14.92
C ASP A 567 23.14 3.28 -13.82
N ALA A 568 24.35 3.85 -13.69
CA ALA A 568 25.25 3.54 -12.58
C ALA A 568 24.63 4.00 -11.24
N PHE A 569 24.08 5.21 -11.18
CA PHE A 569 23.37 5.71 -9.99
C PHE A 569 22.12 4.88 -9.64
N ARG A 570 21.35 4.45 -10.63
CA ARG A 570 20.17 3.60 -10.41
C ARG A 570 20.58 2.26 -9.82
N ARG A 571 21.59 1.58 -10.38
CA ARG A 571 22.11 0.32 -9.82
C ARG A 571 22.67 0.51 -8.41
N ALA A 572 23.47 1.56 -8.19
CA ALA A 572 24.08 1.87 -6.90
C ALA A 572 23.05 2.17 -5.81
N SER A 573 22.11 3.08 -6.08
CA SER A 573 21.05 3.43 -5.13
C SER A 573 20.13 2.24 -4.82
N GLN A 574 19.70 1.47 -5.82
CA GLN A 574 18.87 0.28 -5.60
C GLN A 574 19.62 -0.84 -4.87
N PHE A 575 20.94 -0.95 -5.02
CA PHE A 575 21.77 -1.88 -4.25
C PHE A 575 21.85 -1.47 -2.78
N LEU A 576 22.09 -0.19 -2.48
CA LEU A 576 22.06 0.33 -1.12
C LEU A 576 20.67 0.18 -0.49
N GLN A 577 19.62 0.46 -1.26
CA GLN A 577 18.23 0.24 -0.84
C GLN A 577 17.99 -1.21 -0.45
N ALA A 578 18.36 -2.16 -1.31
CA ALA A 578 18.09 -3.57 -1.09
C ALA A 578 18.83 -4.13 0.12
N ASN A 579 20.15 -3.87 0.23
CA ASN A 579 20.95 -4.39 1.34
C ASN A 579 20.62 -3.68 2.66
N GLY A 580 20.48 -2.35 2.63
CA GLY A 580 20.20 -1.55 3.81
C GLY A 580 18.83 -1.89 4.41
N LEU A 581 17.79 -1.94 3.58
CA LEU A 581 16.43 -2.20 4.06
C LEU A 581 16.24 -3.65 4.53
N ALA A 582 16.81 -4.62 3.81
CA ALA A 582 16.81 -6.01 4.27
C ALA A 582 17.54 -6.15 5.60
N TYR A 583 18.72 -5.52 5.76
CA TYR A 583 19.46 -5.57 7.02
C TYR A 583 18.68 -4.97 8.19
N ALA A 584 17.99 -3.85 7.97
CA ALA A 584 17.12 -3.20 8.95
C ALA A 584 16.00 -4.15 9.43
N VAL A 585 15.27 -4.74 8.47
CA VAL A 585 14.22 -5.72 8.76
C VAL A 585 14.78 -6.93 9.52
N GLU A 586 15.89 -7.51 9.06
CA GLU A 586 16.49 -8.67 9.71
C GLU A 586 16.97 -8.34 11.13
N ALA A 587 17.50 -7.14 11.36
CA ALA A 587 17.92 -6.68 12.68
C ALA A 587 16.75 -6.56 13.66
N ASP A 588 15.60 -6.07 13.20
CA ASP A 588 14.39 -5.98 14.01
C ASP A 588 13.79 -7.36 14.28
N ARG A 589 13.69 -8.19 13.25
CA ARG A 589 13.20 -9.56 13.38
C ARG A 589 14.07 -10.43 14.29
N ARG A 590 15.40 -10.22 14.33
CA ARG A 590 16.31 -10.89 15.29
C ARG A 590 15.91 -10.67 16.76
N ARG A 591 15.04 -9.69 17.04
CA ARG A 591 14.56 -9.38 18.39
C ARG A 591 13.16 -9.94 18.68
N TRP A 592 12.52 -10.66 17.75
CA TRP A 592 11.27 -11.38 18.05
C TRP A 592 11.49 -12.37 19.22
N PRO A 593 10.58 -12.50 20.21
CA PRO A 593 9.25 -11.87 20.33
C PRO A 593 9.18 -10.52 21.05
N ARG A 594 10.33 -9.89 21.36
CA ARG A 594 10.37 -8.56 21.95
C ARG A 594 9.97 -7.47 20.94
N ALA A 595 10.51 -7.53 19.72
CA ALA A 595 10.04 -6.69 18.61
C ALA A 595 8.92 -7.44 17.85
N SER A 596 7.69 -6.94 17.92
CA SER A 596 6.49 -7.63 17.39
C SER A 596 5.93 -7.04 16.10
N MET A 597 6.24 -5.79 15.78
CA MET A 597 5.85 -5.15 14.51
C MET A 597 7.09 -4.64 13.78
N VAL A 598 7.22 -4.97 12.50
CA VAL A 598 8.34 -4.54 11.64
C VAL A 598 7.77 -4.15 10.28
N LEU A 599 7.61 -2.84 10.05
CA LEU A 599 6.88 -2.27 8.92
C LEU A 599 7.75 -1.22 8.20
N PRO A 600 8.47 -1.60 7.14
CA PRO A 600 9.23 -0.65 6.36
C PRO A 600 8.31 0.35 5.62
N TRP A 601 8.81 1.57 5.49
CA TRP A 601 8.32 2.64 4.64
C TRP A 601 9.03 2.56 3.28
N GLN A 602 8.36 2.20 2.19
CA GLN A 602 6.95 1.78 2.07
C GLN A 602 6.81 0.75 0.94
N LEU A 603 5.66 0.08 0.83
CA LEU A 603 5.46 -0.90 -0.25
C LEU A 603 5.51 -0.23 -1.62
N ALA A 604 4.62 0.74 -1.85
CA ALA A 604 4.43 1.46 -3.10
C ALA A 604 4.29 2.96 -2.83
N GLU A 605 4.16 3.78 -3.87
CA GLU A 605 4.01 5.24 -3.78
C GLU A 605 2.79 5.74 -4.55
N SER A 606 2.17 6.84 -4.07
CA SER A 606 0.96 7.42 -4.69
C SER A 606 1.25 8.31 -5.90
N TYR A 607 2.47 8.83 -6.01
CA TYR A 607 2.92 9.64 -7.14
C TYR A 607 4.24 9.06 -7.65
N PRO A 608 4.48 9.01 -8.97
CA PRO A 608 5.70 8.45 -9.50
C PRO A 608 6.90 9.37 -9.26
N ASN A 609 7.90 8.86 -8.53
CA ASN A 609 9.13 9.60 -8.26
C ASN A 609 10.33 8.99 -8.98
N ALA A 610 11.35 9.81 -9.22
CA ALA A 610 12.66 9.34 -9.68
C ALA A 610 13.44 8.72 -8.51
N TRP A 611 13.26 9.25 -7.29
CA TRP A 611 13.81 8.76 -6.03
C TRP A 611 12.70 8.62 -4.99
N CYS A 612 12.59 7.46 -4.34
CA CYS A 612 11.64 7.22 -3.25
C CYS A 612 12.08 6.04 -2.39
N THR A 613 11.55 5.94 -1.18
CA THR A 613 11.72 4.78 -0.29
C THR A 613 10.91 3.56 -0.72
N ALA A 614 9.92 3.73 -1.61
CA ALA A 614 9.06 2.65 -2.07
C ALA A 614 9.87 1.50 -2.71
N VAL A 615 9.53 0.25 -2.37
CA VAL A 615 10.18 -0.96 -2.92
C VAL A 615 9.49 -1.51 -4.16
N VAL A 616 8.26 -1.08 -4.42
CA VAL A 616 7.51 -1.25 -5.67
C VAL A 616 7.31 0.16 -6.20
N ASP A 617 7.72 0.42 -7.44
CA ASP A 617 7.55 1.75 -8.01
C ASP A 617 6.08 2.05 -8.36
N HIS A 618 5.75 3.30 -8.70
CA HIS A 618 4.38 3.70 -9.06
C HIS A 618 3.76 2.88 -10.20
N ALA A 619 4.56 2.37 -11.15
CA ALA A 619 4.06 1.49 -12.22
C ALA A 619 3.58 0.13 -11.66
N GLY A 620 4.00 -0.24 -10.45
CA GLY A 620 3.68 -1.51 -9.80
C GLY A 620 4.76 -2.55 -10.00
N GLU A 621 5.98 -2.14 -10.35
CA GLU A 621 7.09 -3.04 -10.62
C GLU A 621 8.00 -3.15 -9.38
N PRO A 622 8.28 -4.37 -8.88
CA PRO A 622 9.23 -4.58 -7.80
C PRO A 622 10.63 -4.06 -8.12
N LYS A 623 11.23 -3.32 -7.18
CA LYS A 623 12.68 -3.01 -7.17
C LYS A 623 13.45 -4.17 -6.53
N PRO A 624 14.79 -4.24 -6.65
CA PRO A 624 15.60 -5.25 -5.95
C PRO A 624 15.35 -5.31 -4.42
N ALA A 625 15.01 -4.17 -3.81
CA ALA A 625 14.69 -4.09 -2.39
C ALA A 625 13.45 -4.89 -1.98
N TYR A 626 12.44 -5.02 -2.86
CA TYR A 626 11.27 -5.86 -2.60
C TYR A 626 11.69 -7.32 -2.40
N HIS A 627 12.53 -7.85 -3.29
CA HIS A 627 13.00 -9.24 -3.22
C HIS A 627 13.92 -9.48 -2.02
N ALA A 628 14.76 -8.49 -1.67
CA ALA A 628 15.62 -8.57 -0.49
C ALA A 628 14.81 -8.61 0.81
N VAL A 629 13.78 -7.75 0.94
CA VAL A 629 12.90 -7.78 2.12
C VAL A 629 12.00 -9.00 2.13
N ALA A 630 11.53 -9.50 0.98
CA ALA A 630 10.78 -10.75 0.91
C ALA A 630 11.57 -11.94 1.49
N ARG A 631 12.89 -11.99 1.22
CA ARG A 631 13.79 -12.94 1.89
C ARG A 631 13.91 -12.66 3.39
N ALA A 632 14.06 -11.40 3.78
CA ALA A 632 14.08 -11.01 5.19
C ALA A 632 12.79 -11.37 5.94
N PHE A 633 11.65 -11.50 5.25
CA PHE A 633 10.36 -11.95 5.78
C PHE A 633 10.15 -13.47 5.78
N ALA A 634 11.05 -14.23 5.17
CA ALA A 634 10.90 -15.68 5.06
C ALA A 634 10.72 -16.35 6.45
N PRO A 635 9.88 -17.40 6.53
CA PRO A 635 9.57 -18.07 7.78
C PRO A 635 10.75 -18.85 8.35
N ASP A 636 11.55 -19.48 7.49
CA ASP A 636 12.83 -20.10 7.79
C ASP A 636 13.94 -19.22 7.23
N ARG A 637 14.95 -18.89 8.04
CA ARG A 637 16.02 -18.00 7.58
C ARG A 637 17.36 -18.26 8.25
N VAL A 638 18.43 -18.17 7.45
CA VAL A 638 19.78 -17.85 7.91
C VAL A 638 20.17 -16.44 7.46
N THR A 639 20.61 -15.59 8.39
CA THR A 639 21.00 -14.20 8.12
C THR A 639 22.33 -13.87 8.80
N ALA A 640 23.05 -12.90 8.22
CA ALA A 640 24.27 -12.35 8.77
C ALA A 640 23.96 -11.10 9.61
N ARG A 641 24.51 -11.04 10.82
CA ARG A 641 24.68 -9.79 11.56
C ARG A 641 26.09 -9.26 11.29
N LEU A 642 26.16 -8.01 10.84
CA LEU A 642 27.38 -7.34 10.37
C LEU A 642 27.55 -6.01 11.09
N SER A 643 28.78 -5.52 11.22
CA SER A 643 29.03 -4.16 11.74
C SER A 643 29.07 -3.08 10.65
N ARG A 644 29.24 -3.49 9.39
CA ARG A 644 29.44 -2.64 8.21
C ARG A 644 29.38 -3.46 6.92
N LEU A 645 29.23 -2.79 5.78
CA LEU A 645 29.30 -3.40 4.44
C LEU A 645 30.68 -3.28 3.78
N ALA A 646 31.44 -2.25 4.17
CA ALA A 646 32.80 -1.98 3.71
C ALA A 646 33.77 -1.99 4.91
N PHE A 647 34.78 -2.85 4.86
CA PHE A 647 35.60 -3.19 6.04
C PHE A 647 36.88 -2.39 6.20
N ALA A 648 37.26 -1.56 5.22
CA ALA A 648 38.45 -0.69 5.30
C ALA A 648 39.74 -1.44 5.70
N GLY A 649 39.90 -2.68 5.22
CA GLY A 649 41.02 -3.57 5.52
C GLY A 649 40.94 -4.28 6.87
N GLU A 650 39.94 -3.97 7.71
CA GLU A 650 39.69 -4.71 8.95
C GLU A 650 39.20 -6.14 8.65
N PRO A 651 39.41 -7.11 9.58
CA PRO A 651 38.84 -8.44 9.45
C PRO A 651 37.33 -8.39 9.27
N ILE A 652 36.84 -9.16 8.31
CA ILE A 652 35.41 -9.34 8.09
C ILE A 652 34.87 -10.22 9.19
N ASP A 653 33.83 -9.74 9.86
CA ASP A 653 33.17 -10.38 10.99
C ASP A 653 31.70 -10.63 10.64
N VAL A 654 31.33 -11.91 10.59
CA VAL A 654 29.98 -12.38 10.24
C VAL A 654 29.46 -13.25 11.37
N GLU A 655 28.44 -12.75 12.08
CA GLU A 655 27.71 -13.55 13.06
C GLU A 655 26.45 -14.14 12.41
N ALA A 656 26.37 -15.48 12.34
CA ALA A 656 25.26 -16.20 11.75
C ALA A 656 24.10 -16.33 12.74
N TRP A 657 22.89 -15.99 12.29
CA TRP A 657 21.65 -16.10 13.04
C TRP A 657 20.63 -16.96 12.30
N LEU A 658 19.79 -17.66 13.06
CA LEU A 658 18.68 -18.46 12.53
C LEU A 658 17.35 -18.07 13.16
N TRP A 659 16.27 -18.18 12.39
CA TRP A 659 14.91 -18.29 12.93
C TRP A 659 14.06 -19.24 12.08
N SER A 660 12.99 -19.74 12.69
CA SER A 660 11.99 -20.58 12.04
C SER A 660 10.62 -20.36 12.70
N SER A 661 9.68 -19.75 11.98
CA SER A 661 8.31 -19.50 12.45
C SER A 661 7.44 -20.76 12.57
N PRO A 662 7.55 -21.77 11.67
CA PRO A 662 6.89 -23.07 11.86
C PRO A 662 7.42 -23.85 13.06
N GLY A 663 8.62 -23.48 13.54
CA GLY A 663 9.39 -24.27 14.50
C GLY A 663 10.11 -25.42 13.80
N ARG A 664 11.42 -25.50 14.00
CA ARG A 664 12.24 -26.62 13.52
C ARG A 664 12.88 -27.34 14.70
N ALA A 665 12.88 -28.66 14.64
CA ALA A 665 13.57 -29.48 15.62
C ALA A 665 15.08 -29.25 15.59
N ALA A 666 15.77 -29.64 16.67
CA ALA A 666 17.21 -29.65 16.72
C ALA A 666 17.81 -30.57 15.63
N GLY A 667 19.01 -30.24 15.17
CA GLY A 667 19.78 -31.00 14.19
C GLY A 667 20.13 -30.20 12.94
N GLY A 668 21.08 -30.72 12.17
CA GLY A 668 21.61 -30.07 10.98
C GLY A 668 22.81 -29.17 11.27
N THR A 669 23.18 -28.32 10.31
CA THR A 669 24.42 -27.54 10.38
C THR A 669 24.26 -26.19 9.71
N VAL A 670 24.81 -25.14 10.35
CA VAL A 670 25.08 -23.85 9.71
C VAL A 670 26.54 -23.84 9.26
N THR A 671 26.78 -23.58 7.98
CA THR A 671 28.11 -23.36 7.42
C THR A 671 28.24 -21.90 7.02
N ALA A 672 29.26 -21.20 7.53
CA ALA A 672 29.63 -19.88 7.09
C ALA A 672 30.91 -19.94 6.27
N ARG A 673 30.94 -19.26 5.13
CA ARG A 673 32.13 -19.12 4.28
C ARG A 673 32.37 -17.68 3.91
N LEU A 674 33.64 -17.31 3.88
CA LEU A 674 34.08 -16.14 3.16
C LEU A 674 34.70 -16.60 1.85
N LEU A 675 34.15 -16.15 0.72
CA LEU A 675 34.57 -16.54 -0.61
C LEU A 675 35.20 -15.36 -1.34
N THR A 676 36.19 -15.62 -2.20
CA THR A 676 36.52 -14.67 -3.27
C THR A 676 35.38 -14.63 -4.30
N VAL A 677 35.37 -13.62 -5.17
CA VAL A 677 34.42 -13.57 -6.29
C VAL A 677 34.62 -14.69 -7.31
N SER A 678 35.78 -15.38 -7.31
CA SER A 678 36.01 -16.59 -8.12
C SER A 678 35.49 -17.88 -7.47
N GLY A 679 34.92 -17.79 -6.26
CA GLY A 679 34.38 -18.93 -5.51
C GLY A 679 35.42 -19.67 -4.67
N GLU A 680 36.64 -19.14 -4.52
CA GLU A 680 37.65 -19.73 -3.65
C GLU A 680 37.31 -19.45 -2.18
N ILE A 681 37.41 -20.48 -1.33
CA ILE A 681 37.15 -20.36 0.10
C ILE A 681 38.35 -19.70 0.77
N VAL A 682 38.15 -18.49 1.30
CA VAL A 682 39.11 -17.76 2.12
C VAL A 682 39.10 -18.30 3.56
N ALA A 683 37.90 -18.52 4.10
CA ALA A 683 37.69 -19.08 5.42
C ALA A 683 36.33 -19.81 5.48
N GLU A 684 36.23 -20.83 6.34
CA GLU A 684 35.01 -21.59 6.57
C GLU A 684 34.89 -21.96 8.04
N GLU A 685 33.68 -21.82 8.59
CA GLU A 685 33.31 -22.30 9.91
C GLU A 685 31.99 -23.09 9.84
N ARG A 686 31.82 -24.07 10.73
CA ARG A 686 30.62 -24.91 10.79
C ARG A 686 30.15 -25.10 12.21
N TRP A 687 28.84 -24.94 12.42
CA TRP A 687 28.22 -25.06 13.73
C TRP A 687 27.01 -25.98 13.69
N PRO A 688 26.90 -26.95 14.61
CA PRO A 688 25.71 -27.77 14.72
C PRO A 688 24.54 -26.95 15.27
N VAL A 689 23.33 -27.20 14.76
CA VAL A 689 22.10 -26.61 15.32
C VAL A 689 21.62 -27.51 16.45
N ALA A 690 22.16 -27.31 17.65
CA ALA A 690 22.00 -28.24 18.77
C ALA A 690 20.61 -28.23 19.42
N ASP A 691 19.85 -27.14 19.28
CA ASP A 691 18.53 -26.99 19.88
C ASP A 691 17.48 -26.66 18.81
N PRO A 692 16.17 -26.84 19.12
CA PRO A 692 15.10 -26.39 18.26
C PRO A 692 15.17 -24.89 17.96
N VAL A 693 14.80 -24.53 16.73
CA VAL A 693 14.74 -23.14 16.26
C VAL A 693 13.27 -22.74 16.10
N GLY A 694 12.79 -21.96 17.07
CA GLY A 694 11.43 -21.37 17.05
C GLY A 694 11.40 -19.85 17.20
N VAL A 695 12.48 -19.28 17.76
CA VAL A 695 12.71 -17.84 17.87
C VAL A 695 14.12 -17.53 17.36
N PRO A 696 14.39 -16.29 16.90
CA PRO A 696 15.70 -15.88 16.46
C PRO A 696 16.81 -16.15 17.48
N ARG A 697 17.94 -16.69 17.02
CA ARG A 697 19.12 -16.96 17.86
C ARG A 697 20.42 -16.91 17.06
N PRO A 698 21.53 -16.47 17.67
CA PRO A 698 22.85 -16.62 17.08
C PRO A 698 23.27 -18.09 17.09
N VAL A 699 24.10 -18.48 16.13
CA VAL A 699 24.64 -19.85 16.03
C VAL A 699 26.16 -19.88 16.09
N GLY A 700 26.83 -18.91 15.48
CA GLY A 700 28.28 -18.82 15.50
C GLY A 700 28.80 -17.61 14.73
N ARG A 701 30.12 -17.45 14.73
CA ARG A 701 30.80 -16.28 14.18
C ARG A 701 32.02 -16.68 13.37
N LEU A 702 32.11 -16.19 12.13
CA LEU A 702 33.27 -16.31 11.25
C LEU A 702 33.99 -14.96 11.22
N THR A 703 35.29 -14.96 11.50
CA THR A 703 36.13 -13.77 11.38
C THR A 703 37.34 -14.09 10.49
N ALA A 704 37.53 -13.35 9.41
CA ALA A 704 38.64 -13.58 8.48
C ALA A 704 39.07 -12.30 7.77
N SER A 705 40.36 -12.20 7.44
CA SER A 705 40.90 -11.13 6.58
C SER A 705 41.04 -11.62 5.14
N SER A 706 40.89 -10.71 4.18
CA SER A 706 41.10 -10.99 2.76
C SER A 706 41.86 -9.83 2.11
N GLN A 707 42.67 -10.16 1.10
CA GLN A 707 43.35 -9.17 0.26
C GLN A 707 42.55 -8.84 -1.02
N ALA A 708 41.48 -9.59 -1.32
CA ALA A 708 40.60 -9.30 -2.44
C ALA A 708 39.75 -8.07 -2.16
N GLY A 709 39.58 -7.17 -3.14
CA GLY A 709 38.79 -5.94 -2.98
C GLY A 709 37.30 -6.20 -2.68
N LEU A 710 36.74 -7.26 -3.25
CA LEU A 710 35.38 -7.73 -2.99
C LEU A 710 35.41 -9.22 -2.61
N VAL A 711 34.59 -9.59 -1.64
CA VAL A 711 34.40 -10.97 -1.17
C VAL A 711 32.91 -11.25 -0.96
N LEU A 712 32.54 -12.52 -0.88
CA LEU A 712 31.17 -12.96 -0.66
C LEU A 712 31.07 -13.68 0.69
N ALA A 713 30.21 -13.19 1.59
CA ALA A 713 29.87 -13.89 2.83
C ALA A 713 28.68 -14.83 2.57
N GLU A 714 28.94 -16.13 2.51
CA GLU A 714 27.92 -17.16 2.34
C GLU A 714 27.56 -17.80 3.68
N LEU A 715 26.26 -17.92 3.95
CA LEU A 715 25.72 -18.72 5.05
C LEU A 715 24.78 -19.78 4.47
N THR A 716 24.92 -21.02 4.90
CA THR A 716 24.05 -22.14 4.49
C THR A 716 23.52 -22.83 5.73
N TRP A 717 22.20 -22.99 5.84
CA TRP A 717 21.56 -23.78 6.90
C TRP A 717 20.98 -25.06 6.31
N THR A 718 21.40 -26.20 6.84
CA THR A 718 20.89 -27.52 6.50
C THR A 718 20.16 -28.16 7.67
N ASP A 719 19.17 -29.00 7.39
CA ASP A 719 18.47 -29.79 8.41
C ASP A 719 19.27 -31.04 8.82
N ALA A 720 18.73 -31.84 9.74
CA ALA A 720 19.38 -33.06 10.23
C ALA A 720 19.61 -34.12 9.13
N GLY A 721 18.85 -34.09 8.04
CA GLY A 721 19.02 -34.94 6.86
C GLY A 721 20.04 -34.39 5.85
N GLY A 722 20.59 -33.20 6.10
CA GLY A 722 21.50 -32.50 5.20
C GLY A 722 20.80 -31.75 4.06
N ALA A 723 19.47 -31.66 4.07
CA ALA A 723 18.73 -30.88 3.07
C ALA A 723 18.88 -29.39 3.35
N LEU A 724 19.00 -28.58 2.29
CA LEU A 724 19.10 -27.13 2.41
C LEU A 724 17.78 -26.54 2.94
N VAL A 725 17.87 -25.80 4.04
CA VAL A 725 16.74 -25.05 4.61
C VAL A 725 16.73 -23.64 4.05
N ASP A 726 17.85 -22.92 4.16
CA ASP A 726 18.01 -21.57 3.62
C ASP A 726 19.50 -21.27 3.32
N ARG A 727 19.74 -20.28 2.46
CA ARG A 727 21.06 -19.77 2.09
C ARG A 727 21.07 -18.25 1.98
N GLU A 728 22.12 -17.64 2.51
CA GLU A 728 22.48 -16.24 2.29
C GLU A 728 23.82 -16.12 1.57
N CYS A 729 23.96 -15.12 0.71
CA CYS A 729 25.23 -14.74 0.10
C CYS A 729 25.26 -13.22 -0.11
N LEU A 730 26.11 -12.52 0.65
CA LEU A 730 26.22 -11.06 0.63
C LEU A 730 27.56 -10.61 0.05
N PRO A 731 27.60 -9.71 -0.94
CA PRO A 731 28.83 -9.07 -1.38
C PRO A 731 29.30 -8.05 -0.35
N LEU A 732 30.53 -8.20 0.13
CA LEU A 732 31.18 -7.31 1.10
C LEU A 732 32.45 -6.72 0.49
N SER A 733 32.70 -5.44 0.78
CA SER A 733 33.93 -4.76 0.34
C SER A 733 35.00 -4.84 1.43
N THR A 734 36.23 -5.17 1.05
CA THR A 734 37.39 -5.02 1.95
C THR A 734 37.95 -3.60 1.91
N ALA A 735 37.55 -2.77 0.95
CA ALA A 735 37.93 -1.36 0.86
C ALA A 735 37.11 -0.48 1.83
N THR A 736 37.34 0.82 1.80
CA THR A 736 36.58 1.83 2.57
C THR A 736 35.20 2.13 2.00
N ASP A 737 34.96 1.74 0.74
CA ASP A 737 33.76 2.02 -0.03
C ASP A 737 33.36 0.83 -0.92
N LEU A 738 32.37 0.98 -1.78
CA LEU A 738 31.86 -0.03 -2.70
C LEU A 738 32.46 0.07 -4.11
N THR A 739 33.52 0.84 -4.30
CA THR A 739 34.24 0.92 -5.58
C THR A 739 34.66 -0.44 -6.15
N PRO A 740 35.03 -1.45 -5.34
CA PRO A 740 35.32 -2.80 -5.86
C PRO A 740 34.17 -3.46 -6.63
N LEU A 741 32.90 -3.04 -6.45
CA LEU A 741 31.79 -3.50 -7.31
C LEU A 741 31.87 -2.94 -8.73
N LEU A 742 32.38 -1.71 -8.89
CA LEU A 742 32.59 -1.06 -10.19
C LEU A 742 33.80 -1.64 -10.93
N ASP A 743 34.75 -2.19 -10.18
CA ASP A 743 36.00 -2.77 -10.69
C ASP A 743 35.90 -4.28 -10.96
N LEU A 744 34.71 -4.88 -10.83
CA LEU A 744 34.50 -6.30 -11.10
C LEU A 744 34.87 -6.63 -12.55
N GLU A 745 35.67 -7.68 -12.72
CA GLU A 745 35.93 -8.23 -14.04
C GLU A 745 34.62 -8.74 -14.68
N PRO A 746 34.46 -8.59 -16.01
CA PRO A 746 33.27 -9.07 -16.70
C PRO A 746 33.07 -10.59 -16.54
N ALA A 747 31.88 -10.99 -16.10
CA ALA A 747 31.44 -12.37 -16.10
C ALA A 747 30.80 -12.74 -17.44
N LYS A 748 30.89 -14.01 -17.83
CA LYS A 748 30.18 -14.56 -18.99
C LYS A 748 29.00 -15.37 -18.52
N ILE A 749 27.83 -15.06 -19.09
CA ILE A 749 26.59 -15.79 -18.86
C ILE A 749 26.04 -16.31 -20.18
N SER A 750 25.22 -17.36 -20.09
CA SER A 750 24.25 -17.72 -21.14
C SER A 750 22.85 -17.60 -20.56
N PHE A 751 21.87 -17.37 -21.42
CA PHE A 751 20.47 -17.39 -21.02
C PHE A 751 19.63 -18.15 -22.04
N HIS A 752 18.55 -18.75 -21.56
CA HIS A 752 17.54 -19.42 -22.36
C HIS A 752 16.16 -18.90 -21.97
N VAL A 753 15.41 -18.39 -22.96
CA VAL A 753 14.03 -17.94 -22.76
C VAL A 753 13.11 -19.11 -23.10
N GLU A 754 12.35 -19.55 -22.11
CA GLU A 754 11.35 -20.61 -22.26
C GLU A 754 9.95 -20.00 -22.32
N HIS A 755 9.02 -20.72 -22.95
CA HIS A 755 7.58 -20.44 -22.86
C HIS A 755 7.19 -18.98 -23.19
N ARG A 756 7.75 -18.39 -24.25
CA ARG A 756 7.43 -17.01 -24.69
C ARG A 756 7.62 -15.96 -23.58
N GLY A 757 8.78 -16.01 -22.94
CA GLY A 757 9.14 -15.04 -21.89
C GLY A 757 8.46 -15.27 -20.55
N GLU A 758 7.82 -16.43 -20.32
CA GLU A 758 7.29 -16.82 -19.01
C GLU A 758 8.37 -17.40 -18.09
N SER A 759 9.53 -17.77 -18.65
CA SER A 759 10.68 -18.13 -17.84
C SER A 759 12.01 -17.86 -18.54
N VAL A 760 13.00 -17.43 -17.78
CA VAL A 760 14.36 -17.17 -18.27
C VAL A 760 15.35 -17.92 -17.37
N GLU A 761 16.05 -18.92 -17.91
CA GLU A 761 17.18 -19.55 -17.23
C GLU A 761 18.46 -18.80 -17.59
N VAL A 762 19.28 -18.46 -16.59
CA VAL A 762 20.59 -17.83 -16.74
C VAL A 762 21.63 -18.74 -16.11
N ALA A 763 22.69 -19.06 -16.85
CA ALA A 763 23.80 -19.89 -16.39
C ALA A 763 25.11 -19.11 -16.41
N HIS A 764 25.86 -19.19 -15.30
CA HIS A 764 27.25 -18.72 -15.26
C HIS A 764 28.13 -19.62 -16.14
N LEU A 765 28.94 -19.01 -17.00
CA LEU A 765 29.85 -19.74 -17.91
C LEU A 765 31.32 -19.59 -17.53
N ALA A 766 31.76 -18.36 -17.22
CA ALA A 766 33.15 -18.05 -16.92
C ALA A 766 33.30 -16.69 -16.21
N GLY A 767 34.46 -16.46 -15.60
CA GLY A 767 34.76 -15.22 -14.88
C GLY A 767 34.29 -15.24 -13.42
N PRO A 768 34.28 -14.09 -12.73
CA PRO A 768 33.82 -14.00 -11.34
C PRO A 768 32.31 -14.23 -11.21
N ALA A 769 31.83 -14.30 -9.97
CA ALA A 769 30.40 -14.32 -9.66
C ALA A 769 29.66 -13.13 -10.31
N VAL A 770 28.41 -13.34 -10.71
CA VAL A 770 27.56 -12.28 -11.24
C VAL A 770 26.85 -11.61 -10.07
N VAL A 771 27.16 -10.34 -9.81
CA VAL A 771 26.57 -9.60 -8.68
C VAL A 771 25.37 -8.80 -9.18
N GLY A 772 24.28 -8.80 -8.41
CA GLY A 772 23.07 -8.01 -8.71
C GLY A 772 22.34 -8.44 -10.00
N LEU A 773 22.43 -9.72 -10.37
CA LEU A 773 21.70 -10.28 -11.50
C LEU A 773 20.20 -10.11 -11.31
N ARG A 774 19.54 -9.40 -12.22
CA ARG A 774 18.09 -9.19 -12.20
C ARG A 774 17.50 -9.24 -13.60
N LEU A 775 16.22 -9.59 -13.64
CA LEU A 775 15.37 -9.52 -14.81
C LEU A 775 14.22 -8.55 -14.50
N SER A 776 14.00 -7.55 -15.34
CA SER A 776 12.94 -6.54 -15.15
C SER A 776 12.12 -6.32 -16.41
N ASP A 777 10.93 -5.76 -16.24
CA ASP A 777 10.11 -5.27 -17.35
C ASP A 777 10.81 -4.09 -18.04
N ASP A 778 10.95 -4.15 -19.37
CA ASP A 778 11.52 -3.07 -20.20
C ASP A 778 10.61 -2.75 -21.37
N ARG A 779 9.30 -3.00 -21.20
CA ARG A 779 8.28 -2.65 -22.19
C ARG A 779 8.17 -1.13 -22.36
N PRO A 780 7.64 -0.67 -23.50
CA PRO A 780 7.38 0.75 -23.72
C PRO A 780 6.48 1.37 -22.61
N PRO A 781 6.67 2.66 -22.27
CA PRO A 781 5.89 3.35 -21.24
C PRO A 781 4.37 3.29 -21.40
N GLU A 782 3.88 3.19 -22.63
CA GLU A 782 2.45 3.09 -22.96
C GLU A 782 1.84 1.71 -22.68
N SER A 783 2.67 0.70 -22.42
CA SER A 783 2.20 -0.67 -22.14
C SER A 783 1.54 -0.75 -20.77
N THR A 784 0.39 -1.42 -20.68
CA THR A 784 -0.34 -1.62 -19.41
C THR A 784 -0.07 -3.01 -18.82
N GLY A 785 -0.55 -3.23 -17.59
CA GLY A 785 -0.35 -4.49 -16.87
C GLY A 785 1.09 -4.69 -16.41
N TRP A 786 1.41 -5.90 -15.95
CA TRP A 786 2.63 -6.17 -15.21
C TRP A 786 3.33 -7.45 -15.68
N ALA A 787 4.66 -7.42 -15.71
CA ALA A 787 5.49 -8.61 -15.70
C ALA A 787 5.95 -8.87 -14.26
N LEU A 788 5.32 -9.81 -13.55
CA LEU A 788 5.74 -10.17 -12.21
C LEU A 788 6.90 -11.15 -12.31
N VAL A 789 8.10 -10.63 -12.16
CA VAL A 789 9.33 -11.41 -12.17
C VAL A 789 9.66 -11.85 -10.75
N ASP A 790 9.92 -13.14 -10.53
CA ASP A 790 10.54 -13.58 -9.28
C ASP A 790 12.01 -13.12 -9.24
N GLY A 791 12.50 -12.68 -8.10
CA GLY A 791 13.80 -12.05 -8.00
C GLY A 791 14.59 -12.62 -6.83
N ASP A 792 15.91 -12.65 -7.00
CA ASP A 792 16.84 -13.07 -5.97
C ASP A 792 18.04 -12.11 -5.97
N PRO A 793 18.24 -11.31 -4.90
CA PRO A 793 19.32 -10.34 -4.83
C PRO A 793 20.70 -10.98 -4.64
N ARG A 794 20.78 -12.29 -4.33
CA ARG A 794 22.07 -12.96 -4.12
C ARG A 794 22.91 -12.99 -5.39
N PRO A 795 24.24 -12.97 -5.29
CA PRO A 795 25.12 -13.24 -6.44
C PRO A 795 24.85 -14.61 -7.06
N LEU A 796 25.09 -14.75 -8.36
CA LEU A 796 25.17 -16.04 -9.05
C LEU A 796 26.63 -16.50 -9.02
N LEU A 797 26.93 -17.55 -8.26
CA LEU A 797 28.31 -18.02 -8.11
C LEU A 797 28.81 -18.74 -9.38
N PRO A 798 30.15 -18.90 -9.54
CA PRO A 798 30.70 -19.65 -10.66
C PRO A 798 30.11 -21.06 -10.81
N GLY A 799 29.64 -21.38 -12.01
CA GLY A 799 28.99 -22.65 -12.33
C GLY A 799 27.52 -22.78 -11.90
N GLU A 800 26.95 -21.80 -11.21
CA GLU A 800 25.53 -21.81 -10.85
C GLU A 800 24.61 -21.46 -12.01
N ARG A 801 23.32 -21.78 -11.83
CA ARG A 801 22.22 -21.36 -12.69
C ARG A 801 21.11 -20.73 -11.86
N ARG A 802 20.41 -19.77 -12.44
CA ARG A 802 19.21 -19.16 -11.86
C ARG A 802 18.11 -19.15 -12.89
N ARG A 803 16.94 -19.64 -12.48
CA ARG A 803 15.72 -19.52 -13.26
C ARG A 803 14.91 -18.35 -12.71
N PHE A 804 14.45 -17.51 -13.62
CA PHE A 804 13.44 -16.49 -13.38
C PHE A 804 12.11 -17.00 -13.94
N ALA A 805 11.03 -16.90 -13.17
CA ALA A 805 9.65 -17.04 -13.60
C ALA A 805 9.04 -15.64 -13.80
N VAL A 806 8.24 -15.52 -14.86
CA VAL A 806 7.56 -14.27 -15.22
C VAL A 806 6.07 -14.54 -15.37
N ASP A 807 5.28 -13.92 -14.51
CA ASP A 807 3.82 -13.97 -14.53
C ASP A 807 3.28 -12.68 -15.15
N TRP A 808 2.81 -12.78 -16.40
CA TRP A 808 2.26 -11.67 -17.17
C TRP A 808 0.78 -11.46 -16.84
N ARG A 809 0.43 -10.26 -16.38
CA ARG A 809 -0.94 -9.94 -15.92
C ARG A 809 -1.45 -8.67 -16.55
N HIS A 810 -2.64 -8.75 -17.15
CA HIS A 810 -3.31 -7.62 -17.81
C HIS A 810 -2.39 -6.90 -18.83
N ASP A 811 -1.41 -7.62 -19.39
CA ASP A 811 -0.37 -7.04 -20.21
C ASP A 811 -0.91 -6.62 -21.58
N THR A 812 -0.44 -5.47 -22.04
CA THR A 812 -0.61 -5.02 -23.42
C THR A 812 0.76 -4.67 -24.00
N GLY A 813 0.83 -4.57 -25.33
CA GLY A 813 2.07 -4.27 -26.04
C GLY A 813 3.00 -5.47 -26.20
N PRO A 814 4.19 -5.26 -26.80
CA PRO A 814 5.17 -6.33 -26.99
C PRO A 814 5.80 -6.71 -25.65
N ARG A 815 5.93 -8.02 -25.38
CA ARG A 815 6.65 -8.51 -24.20
C ARG A 815 8.14 -8.27 -24.37
N ARG A 816 8.72 -7.56 -23.41
CA ARG A 816 10.12 -7.17 -23.42
C ARG A 816 10.67 -7.16 -22.00
N LEU A 817 11.77 -7.87 -21.80
CA LEU A 817 12.45 -7.98 -20.51
C LEU A 817 13.90 -7.50 -20.64
N LEU A 818 14.46 -6.97 -19.56
CA LEU A 818 15.85 -6.56 -19.46
C LEU A 818 16.57 -7.44 -18.43
N LEU A 819 17.58 -8.16 -18.88
CA LEU A 819 18.52 -8.88 -18.01
C LEU A 819 19.75 -7.99 -17.77
N GLU A 820 20.05 -7.65 -16.52
CA GLU A 820 21.19 -6.82 -16.19
C GLU A 820 21.86 -7.24 -14.86
N SER A 821 23.12 -6.84 -14.68
CA SER A 821 23.90 -7.07 -13.47
C SER A 821 24.99 -5.99 -13.32
N TRP A 822 25.85 -6.11 -12.30
CA TRP A 822 27.00 -5.21 -12.12
C TRP A 822 28.14 -5.46 -13.10
N ASN A 823 28.33 -6.71 -13.54
CA ASN A 823 29.52 -7.14 -14.29
C ASN A 823 29.19 -8.00 -15.52
N THR A 824 28.03 -7.76 -16.13
CA THR A 824 27.64 -8.29 -17.45
C THR A 824 27.05 -7.19 -18.31
N GLU A 825 27.20 -7.29 -19.63
CA GLU A 825 26.48 -6.42 -20.55
C GLU A 825 24.96 -6.60 -20.40
N PRO A 826 24.17 -5.52 -20.31
CA PRO A 826 22.72 -5.62 -20.28
C PRO A 826 22.17 -6.23 -21.58
N VAL A 827 21.18 -7.13 -21.46
CA VAL A 827 20.57 -7.81 -22.60
C VAL A 827 19.06 -7.61 -22.58
N VAL A 828 18.52 -7.13 -23.70
CA VAL A 828 17.08 -7.06 -23.93
C VAL A 828 16.60 -8.38 -24.52
N LEU A 829 15.56 -8.95 -23.92
CA LEU A 829 14.90 -10.18 -24.35
C LEU A 829 13.53 -9.81 -24.93
N GLU A 830 13.33 -10.08 -26.21
CA GLU A 830 12.07 -9.85 -26.92
C GLU A 830 11.48 -11.20 -27.32
N ASP A 831 10.15 -11.32 -27.27
CA ASP A 831 9.46 -12.45 -27.92
C ASP A 831 9.71 -12.35 -29.44
N ALA A 832 10.32 -13.39 -30.00
CA ALA A 832 10.58 -13.52 -31.44
C ALA A 832 9.31 -13.84 -32.24
#